data_AF-A0A1U8NMJ6-F1
#
_entry.id   AF-A0A1U8NMJ6-F1
#
_cell.length_a   1.000
_cell.length_b   1.000
_cell.length_c   1.000
_cell.angle_alpha   90.00
_cell.angle_beta   90.00
_cell.angle_gamma   90.00
#
_symmetry.space_group_name_H-M   'P 1'
#
loop_
_entity.id
_entity.type
_entity.pdbx_description
1 polymer ?
#
loop_
_entity_poly.entity_id
_entity_poly.type
_entity_poly.pdbx_seq_one_letter_code
_entity_poly.pdbx_strand_id
1 'polypeptide(L)'
;MTSLACGSTLSLLLRAANPNNAARSLHLSSNLLPGFSHKLLTASSSSSSSKTVGVRVTRAAAQVAEAVLVDKEDKSRVLRVGVICGGPSAERGISLNSARSVLDHIQGEDLHVSCYYIDSHLNAFAISSAQVYSNTPSDFDFKLESLAQGFQSLSEFAEHLADSVDIVFPVIHGQFGEDGGIQELLENNNVPFVGTGSKECQQAFNKYNASLGLSKYGFVTVPSFLVQGSEVNQDELSEWFASNHLDVNSGKVVVKPTRAGSSIGVTVAYGVSDSLTKANEIISQEIDDGVLVELFLEGGSEFTAIVLDVGQGFDCQPVVLLPTEVELQFQGSGDVREKDAIFNYRRKYLPTQQVAYHTPPRFPIEVIKNIREGASLLFQRLGLRDFARIDGWFLPSSTKSLSSSEDKFGITEFGTVLFTDINLISGMEQTSFLFQQASKVGFSHSNILRSIISRACLRFPELATYSSKSSQFQKNLNSSKLNGTSKGREGFRKVFVLFGGDTSERQVSLMSGTNVWLNLQGFDDLDVTPCLLARSIDHSSNTDSDKKDAGLNSIEVWSLPYSLVLRHTTEEVLDACMEAIEPARAALTSRLRNQVMNELAEGLTKHGWFTGFDIADELPVRYSLKEWIKFAKEVEATVFIAVHGGIGEDGTLQFLLDTEGILYTGPGAMASKTCMDKVATSLALEHLKDKGVLTINKVVKKKEDLLKMPVRQTWNDLISKLQCETLCIKPARDGCSTGVARLCCAEDLAVYAKALDDCLLRIPPNSFSKAHGMIEMPNPPPELLIFEPFVETDEIVLSSKTVSDNTQRLLWKEHSRWVEVTVGVIGKWGSMHSLSPSITVKETGDILSLEEKFQGGTGINLTPPPVSIISNEALGRCKQRIELIANTLQLEGFSRIDTFVNVDSGEVLIIEVNTVPGMTPSTVLIHQALAEQPPVYPHRFFRTLLDLATERVV
;
A
#
# COMPACT_ATOMS: atom_id res chain seq x y z
N MET A 1 -43.04 -12.29 13.14
CA MET A 1 -44.01 -13.40 13.27
C MET A 1 -43.54 -14.56 12.39
N THR A 2 -43.94 -15.80 12.69
CA THR A 2 -43.67 -17.05 11.94
C THR A 2 -42.19 -17.32 11.59
N SER A 3 -41.35 -18.03 12.35
CA SER A 3 -41.45 -19.31 13.12
C SER A 3 -41.24 -20.61 12.32
N LEU A 4 -40.11 -21.28 12.63
CA LEU A 4 -39.98 -22.72 12.94
C LEU A 4 -40.71 -23.77 12.07
N ALA A 5 -39.94 -24.71 11.53
CA ALA A 5 -40.26 -26.15 11.59
C ALA A 5 -39.00 -27.02 11.42
N CYS A 6 -38.84 -28.03 12.28
CA CYS A 6 -37.83 -29.08 12.22
C CYS A 6 -38.51 -30.44 12.44
N GLY A 7 -37.97 -31.53 11.88
CA GLY A 7 -38.46 -32.92 12.06
C GLY A 7 -38.30 -33.76 10.79
N SER A 8 -37.37 -34.73 10.76
CA SER A 8 -37.59 -36.17 11.05
C SER A 8 -38.42 -36.92 9.97
N THR A 9 -38.10 -38.14 9.52
CA THR A 9 -37.73 -39.32 10.32
C THR A 9 -37.17 -40.48 9.46
N LEU A 10 -36.29 -41.31 10.05
CA LEU A 10 -36.03 -42.76 9.81
C LEU A 10 -36.19 -43.42 8.42
N SER A 11 -35.14 -44.14 8.00
CA SER A 11 -35.28 -45.58 7.68
C SER A 11 -33.99 -46.35 8.04
N LEU A 12 -34.12 -47.61 8.44
CA LEU A 12 -33.07 -48.39 9.11
C LEU A 12 -33.20 -49.86 8.67
N LEU A 13 -32.13 -50.51 8.18
CA LEU A 13 -32.11 -51.96 7.95
C LEU A 13 -30.69 -52.53 8.08
N LEU A 14 -30.51 -53.47 9.02
CA LEU A 14 -29.25 -54.16 9.29
C LEU A 14 -29.04 -55.38 8.38
N ARG A 15 -27.76 -55.76 8.15
CA ARG A 15 -27.23 -57.10 8.53
C ARG A 15 -25.70 -57.17 8.39
N ALA A 16 -25.11 -58.16 9.06
CA ALA A 16 -23.66 -58.28 9.31
C ALA A 16 -23.09 -59.66 8.92
N ALA A 17 -21.76 -59.79 9.05
CA ALA A 17 -20.93 -60.99 9.22
C ALA A 17 -20.04 -61.51 8.04
N ASN A 18 -18.73 -61.38 8.28
CA ASN A 18 -17.52 -62.18 7.95
C ASN A 18 -17.67 -63.70 7.63
N PRO A 19 -16.59 -64.47 7.25
CA PRO A 19 -15.22 -64.13 6.74
C PRO A 19 -14.64 -65.12 5.65
N ASN A 20 -13.32 -65.02 5.37
CA ASN A 20 -12.30 -66.09 5.11
C ASN A 20 -11.71 -66.40 3.70
N ASN A 21 -10.36 -66.56 3.73
CA ASN A 21 -9.46 -67.50 3.02
C ASN A 21 -8.99 -67.33 1.55
N ALA A 22 -7.80 -66.71 1.42
CA ALA A 22 -6.50 -67.34 1.06
C ALA A 22 -6.39 -68.49 0.01
N ALA A 23 -5.45 -68.34 -0.95
CA ALA A 23 -4.70 -69.45 -1.54
C ALA A 23 -3.35 -69.05 -2.21
N ARG A 24 -2.26 -69.70 -1.78
CA ARG A 24 -1.06 -70.20 -2.52
C ARG A 24 -0.30 -69.28 -3.51
N SER A 25 1.01 -69.01 -3.42
CA SER A 25 2.24 -69.79 -3.09
C SER A 25 2.82 -70.67 -4.22
N LEU A 26 4.09 -70.45 -4.58
CA LEU A 26 5.23 -71.39 -4.77
C LEU A 26 6.43 -70.55 -5.33
N HIS A 27 7.63 -70.48 -4.74
CA HIS A 27 8.71 -71.51 -4.63
C HIS A 27 9.28 -71.93 -6.00
N LEU A 28 10.57 -72.20 -6.28
CA LEU A 28 11.88 -72.40 -5.57
C LEU A 28 13.00 -72.17 -6.65
N SER A 29 14.34 -72.09 -6.45
CA SER A 29 15.24 -72.12 -5.28
C SER A 29 16.72 -71.85 -5.65
N SER A 30 17.49 -71.19 -4.77
CA SER A 30 18.91 -71.52 -4.44
C SER A 30 20.01 -71.24 -5.53
N ASN A 31 21.32 -71.17 -5.26
CA ASN A 31 22.11 -71.32 -4.02
C ASN A 31 23.56 -70.77 -4.14
N LEU A 32 24.31 -70.77 -3.02
CA LEU A 32 25.80 -70.78 -2.87
C LEU A 32 26.62 -69.46 -2.91
N LEU A 33 27.21 -69.15 -1.74
CA LEU A 33 28.46 -68.41 -1.50
C LEU A 33 29.65 -69.40 -1.50
N PRO A 34 30.92 -68.99 -1.76
CA PRO A 34 31.79 -68.48 -0.68
C PRO A 34 32.90 -67.46 -1.05
N GLY A 35 33.42 -66.73 -0.05
CA GLY A 35 34.88 -66.59 0.12
C GLY A 35 35.63 -65.29 -0.24
N PHE A 36 35.67 -64.33 0.69
CA PHE A 36 36.83 -63.49 1.07
C PHE A 36 37.79 -62.82 0.03
N SER A 37 37.70 -61.49 -0.08
CA SER A 37 38.63 -60.51 0.56
C SER A 37 39.13 -59.30 -0.28
N HIS A 38 39.16 -58.15 0.41
CA HIS A 38 39.89 -56.89 0.18
C HIS A 38 39.62 -55.91 -1.00
N LYS A 39 38.84 -54.87 -0.63
CA LYS A 39 39.08 -53.40 -0.82
C LYS A 39 38.68 -52.70 -2.15
N LEU A 40 37.54 -52.01 -2.06
CA LEU A 40 37.16 -50.68 -2.62
C LEU A 40 37.68 -50.33 -4.05
N LEU A 41 36.91 -50.39 -5.15
CA LEU A 41 35.54 -49.87 -5.44
C LEU A 41 35.31 -48.40 -5.01
N THR A 42 34.84 -47.45 -5.85
CA THR A 42 34.69 -47.42 -7.34
C THR A 42 34.44 -45.99 -7.83
N ALA A 43 34.65 -45.76 -9.13
CA ALA A 43 34.11 -44.61 -9.88
C ALA A 43 32.95 -45.03 -10.81
N SER A 44 32.46 -44.08 -11.62
CA SER A 44 31.69 -44.22 -12.88
C SER A 44 30.24 -44.73 -12.85
N SER A 45 29.30 -43.76 -12.94
CA SER A 45 28.30 -43.61 -14.02
C SER A 45 27.75 -44.83 -14.79
N SER A 46 26.42 -44.97 -14.83
CA SER A 46 25.66 -44.95 -16.10
C SER A 46 24.16 -44.69 -15.86
N SER A 47 23.51 -44.05 -16.85
CA SER A 47 22.13 -43.55 -16.83
C SER A 47 21.03 -44.60 -16.89
N SER A 48 19.87 -44.30 -16.29
CA SER A 48 18.56 -44.75 -16.79
C SER A 48 17.50 -43.65 -16.67
N SER A 49 16.63 -43.54 -17.67
CA SER A 49 15.67 -42.44 -17.84
C SER A 49 14.40 -42.59 -16.99
N SER A 50 13.96 -41.52 -16.33
CA SER A 50 12.58 -41.33 -15.87
C SER A 50 11.89 -40.22 -16.65
N LYS A 51 10.58 -40.37 -16.89
CA LYS A 51 9.80 -39.53 -17.81
C LYS A 51 9.45 -38.19 -17.17
N THR A 52 9.84 -37.09 -17.80
CA THR A 52 9.33 -35.74 -17.50
C THR A 52 7.88 -35.60 -17.97
N VAL A 53 6.97 -35.32 -17.05
CA VAL A 53 5.65 -34.73 -17.37
C VAL A 53 5.84 -33.22 -17.32
N GLY A 54 5.65 -32.56 -18.47
CA GLY A 54 5.96 -31.13 -18.60
C GLY A 54 4.86 -30.24 -18.02
N VAL A 55 5.15 -29.61 -16.88
CA VAL A 55 4.50 -28.35 -16.47
C VAL A 55 5.52 -27.22 -16.69
N ARG A 56 5.09 -26.14 -17.33
CA ARG A 56 5.98 -25.07 -17.81
C ARG A 56 6.17 -24.01 -16.71
N VAL A 57 7.01 -24.34 -15.72
CA VAL A 57 7.34 -23.43 -14.59
C VAL A 57 8.28 -22.30 -15.05
N THR A 58 8.08 -21.09 -14.53
CA THR A 58 8.96 -19.93 -14.79
C THR A 58 10.31 -20.09 -14.07
N ARG A 59 11.41 -19.95 -14.85
CA ARG A 59 12.80 -20.14 -14.39
C ARG A 59 13.22 -19.26 -13.20
N ALA A 60 12.52 -18.15 -12.95
CA ALA A 60 12.77 -17.23 -11.84
C ALA A 60 12.39 -17.81 -10.46
N ALA A 61 11.32 -18.60 -10.36
CA ALA A 61 10.94 -19.26 -9.10
C ALA A 61 11.90 -20.42 -8.79
N ALA A 62 12.26 -21.20 -9.82
CA ALA A 62 13.30 -22.22 -9.72
C ALA A 62 14.65 -21.63 -9.27
N GLN A 63 15.00 -20.39 -9.67
CA GLN A 63 16.21 -19.74 -9.17
C GLN A 63 16.18 -19.47 -7.65
N VAL A 64 15.04 -19.22 -7.01
CA VAL A 64 14.99 -19.06 -5.53
C VAL A 64 15.32 -20.38 -4.82
N ALA A 65 15.01 -21.53 -5.44
CA ALA A 65 15.31 -22.86 -4.90
C ALA A 65 16.67 -23.44 -5.37
N GLU A 66 17.16 -23.07 -6.56
CA GLU A 66 18.43 -23.58 -7.12
C GLU A 66 19.64 -22.66 -6.83
N ALA A 67 19.46 -21.36 -6.57
CA ALA A 67 20.56 -20.40 -6.41
C ALA A 67 21.18 -20.35 -5.01
N VAL A 68 21.46 -21.51 -4.40
CA VAL A 68 22.23 -21.60 -3.13
C VAL A 68 23.32 -22.69 -3.22
N LEU A 69 24.16 -22.61 -4.25
CA LEU A 69 25.45 -23.32 -4.33
C LEU A 69 26.56 -22.38 -4.81
N VAL A 70 26.87 -21.39 -3.98
CA VAL A 70 28.10 -20.59 -4.09
C VAL A 70 29.02 -21.02 -2.94
N ASP A 71 30.26 -21.38 -3.27
CA ASP A 71 31.22 -21.95 -2.31
C ASP A 71 31.44 -21.06 -1.08
N LYS A 72 31.56 -21.69 0.10
CA LYS A 72 31.75 -21.01 1.39
C LYS A 72 33.15 -20.38 1.58
N GLU A 73 33.96 -20.28 0.53
CA GLU A 73 35.38 -19.88 0.58
C GLU A 73 35.77 -18.78 -0.44
N ASP A 74 35.32 -17.53 -0.26
CA ASP A 74 36.26 -16.38 -0.28
C ASP A 74 35.66 -15.06 0.31
N LYS A 75 36.52 -14.04 0.42
CA LYS A 75 36.39 -12.87 1.32
C LYS A 75 35.59 -11.67 0.78
N SER A 76 34.30 -11.84 0.49
CA SER A 76 33.33 -10.72 0.47
C SER A 76 31.87 -11.19 0.52
N ARG A 77 31.49 -11.90 1.59
CA ARG A 77 30.15 -12.49 1.69
C ARG A 77 29.08 -11.39 1.84
N VAL A 78 28.17 -11.32 0.86
CA VAL A 78 26.94 -10.52 0.84
C VAL A 78 25.99 -11.04 1.94
N LEU A 79 25.28 -10.15 2.64
CA LEU A 79 24.32 -10.57 3.66
C LEU A 79 23.03 -11.08 3.00
N ARG A 80 22.64 -12.32 3.28
CA ARG A 80 21.40 -12.93 2.77
C ARG A 80 20.26 -12.68 3.75
N VAL A 81 19.25 -11.91 3.36
CA VAL A 81 18.09 -11.57 4.20
C VAL A 81 16.83 -12.25 3.66
N GLY A 82 16.14 -13.03 4.49
CA GLY A 82 14.85 -13.63 4.17
C GLY A 82 13.70 -12.74 4.64
N VAL A 83 12.96 -12.10 3.74
CA VAL A 83 11.74 -11.34 4.09
C VAL A 83 10.55 -12.28 4.03
N ILE A 84 9.84 -12.46 5.15
CA ILE A 84 8.64 -13.30 5.24
C ILE A 84 7.41 -12.42 5.40
N CYS A 85 6.41 -12.58 4.55
CA CYS A 85 5.15 -11.84 4.59
C CYS A 85 3.92 -12.73 4.44
N GLY A 86 2.73 -12.15 4.54
CA GLY A 86 1.45 -12.85 4.53
C GLY A 86 0.87 -13.01 5.93
N GLY A 87 0.52 -14.25 6.31
CA GLY A 87 -0.04 -14.65 7.60
C GLY A 87 -1.57 -14.86 7.59
N PRO A 88 -2.12 -15.45 8.66
CA PRO A 88 -3.56 -15.75 8.79
C PRO A 88 -4.42 -14.53 9.15
N SER A 89 -3.80 -13.45 9.66
CA SER A 89 -4.51 -12.23 10.05
C SER A 89 -5.18 -11.53 8.86
N ALA A 90 -6.30 -10.86 9.11
CA ALA A 90 -6.90 -9.90 8.18
C ALA A 90 -5.94 -8.75 7.79
N GLU A 91 -4.86 -8.55 8.54
CA GLU A 91 -3.79 -7.57 8.28
C GLU A 91 -2.81 -8.00 7.17
N ARG A 92 -3.05 -9.14 6.51
CA ARG A 92 -2.26 -9.69 5.39
C ARG A 92 -1.93 -8.68 4.27
N GLY A 93 -2.83 -7.74 3.98
CA GLY A 93 -2.57 -6.65 3.03
C GLY A 93 -1.49 -5.67 3.49
N ILE A 94 -1.47 -5.33 4.79
CA ILE A 94 -0.43 -4.49 5.41
C ILE A 94 0.91 -5.22 5.38
N SER A 95 0.92 -6.54 5.58
CA SER A 95 2.12 -7.38 5.46
C SER A 95 2.73 -7.33 4.06
N LEU A 96 1.93 -7.51 3.00
CA LEU A 96 2.40 -7.43 1.62
C LEU A 96 2.97 -6.04 1.27
N ASN A 97 2.26 -4.96 1.65
CA ASN A 97 2.74 -3.59 1.43
C ASN A 97 4.02 -3.27 2.22
N SER A 98 4.12 -3.75 3.46
CA SER A 98 5.32 -3.61 4.29
C SER A 98 6.50 -4.38 3.67
N ALA A 99 6.28 -5.60 3.17
CA ALA A 99 7.32 -6.40 2.53
C ALA A 99 7.84 -5.77 1.22
N ARG A 100 6.96 -5.14 0.43
CA ARG A 100 7.32 -4.36 -0.77
C ARG A 100 8.27 -3.22 -0.41
N SER A 101 7.87 -2.40 0.55
CA SER A 101 8.67 -1.27 1.04
C SER A 101 10.00 -1.71 1.65
N VAL A 102 10.04 -2.82 2.41
CA VAL A 102 11.30 -3.38 2.92
C VAL A 102 12.22 -3.78 1.76
N LEU A 103 11.70 -4.56 0.79
CA LEU A 103 12.43 -4.98 -0.41
C LEU A 103 12.99 -3.79 -1.20
N ASP A 104 12.15 -2.79 -1.49
CA ASP A 104 12.50 -1.58 -2.27
C ASP A 104 13.67 -0.80 -1.65
N HIS A 105 13.84 -0.84 -0.33
CA HIS A 105 14.77 0.02 0.41
C HIS A 105 16.02 -0.70 0.99
N ILE A 106 16.02 -2.02 1.19
CA ILE A 106 17.18 -2.73 1.76
C ILE A 106 18.08 -3.39 0.71
N GLN A 107 17.55 -3.81 -0.43
CA GLN A 107 18.30 -4.50 -1.49
C GLN A 107 19.49 -3.66 -1.98
N GLY A 108 20.67 -4.27 -2.16
CA GLY A 108 21.87 -3.58 -2.64
C GLY A 108 23.03 -4.52 -2.96
N GLU A 109 24.21 -3.98 -3.28
CA GLU A 109 25.41 -4.80 -3.57
C GLU A 109 25.90 -5.59 -2.35
N ASP A 110 25.61 -5.11 -1.15
CA ASP A 110 26.02 -5.68 0.14
C ASP A 110 24.95 -6.56 0.80
N LEU A 111 23.70 -6.54 0.29
CA LEU A 111 22.54 -7.20 0.90
C LEU A 111 21.62 -7.77 -0.19
N HIS A 112 21.45 -9.10 -0.18
CA HIS A 112 20.57 -9.85 -1.07
C HIS A 112 19.29 -10.28 -0.34
N VAL A 113 18.12 -9.90 -0.85
CA VAL A 113 16.82 -10.28 -0.30
C VAL A 113 16.23 -11.49 -1.03
N SER A 114 15.83 -12.50 -0.26
CA SER A 114 14.94 -13.58 -0.70
C SER A 114 13.56 -13.39 -0.08
N CYS A 115 12.49 -13.59 -0.85
CA CYS A 115 11.12 -13.34 -0.39
C CYS A 115 10.35 -14.66 -0.17
N TYR A 116 9.56 -14.69 0.91
CA TYR A 116 8.75 -15.83 1.30
C TYR A 116 7.34 -15.38 1.71
N TYR A 117 6.34 -16.21 1.43
CA TYR A 117 4.95 -15.96 1.78
C TYR A 117 4.40 -17.07 2.66
N ILE A 118 3.50 -16.71 3.57
CA ILE A 118 2.69 -17.63 4.35
C ILE A 118 1.21 -17.29 4.11
N ASP A 119 0.42 -18.29 3.70
CA ASP A 119 -0.99 -18.09 3.38
C ASP A 119 -1.90 -18.07 4.64
N SER A 120 -3.21 -17.93 4.43
CA SER A 120 -4.21 -17.94 5.51
C SER A 120 -4.37 -19.29 6.22
N HIS A 121 -3.74 -20.35 5.72
CA HIS A 121 -3.78 -21.71 6.26
C HIS A 121 -2.41 -22.15 6.81
N LEU A 122 -1.46 -21.21 6.94
CA LEU A 122 -0.08 -21.43 7.38
C LEU A 122 0.75 -22.32 6.45
N ASN A 123 0.39 -22.44 5.17
CA ASN A 123 1.28 -23.01 4.16
C ASN A 123 2.33 -21.96 3.78
N ALA A 124 3.60 -22.38 3.71
CA ALA A 124 4.71 -21.51 3.35
C ALA A 124 5.14 -21.71 1.89
N PHE A 125 5.60 -20.63 1.25
CA PHE A 125 5.99 -20.59 -0.15
C PHE A 125 7.23 -19.72 -0.38
N ALA A 126 8.15 -20.19 -1.22
CA ALA A 126 9.18 -19.34 -1.82
C ALA A 126 8.59 -18.57 -3.00
N ILE A 127 8.80 -17.24 -3.02
CA ILE A 127 8.24 -16.34 -4.02
C ILE A 127 9.33 -15.49 -4.68
N SER A 128 9.08 -15.07 -5.92
CA SER A 128 9.89 -14.04 -6.56
C SER A 128 9.57 -12.66 -5.99
N SER A 129 10.55 -11.76 -5.98
CA SER A 129 10.39 -10.34 -5.63
C SER A 129 9.29 -9.66 -6.46
N ALA A 130 9.11 -10.05 -7.72
CA ALA A 130 8.04 -9.56 -8.59
C ALA A 130 6.61 -9.84 -8.05
N GLN A 131 6.39 -10.96 -7.34
CA GLN A 131 5.06 -11.30 -6.81
C GLN A 131 4.63 -10.37 -5.68
N VAL A 132 5.57 -9.77 -4.94
CA VAL A 132 5.31 -8.82 -3.84
C VAL A 132 4.60 -7.53 -4.33
N TYR A 133 4.66 -7.25 -5.64
CA TYR A 133 3.95 -6.11 -6.25
C TYR A 133 2.47 -6.36 -6.56
N SER A 134 1.93 -7.57 -6.32
CA SER A 134 0.51 -7.89 -6.56
C SER A 134 -0.46 -6.91 -5.89
N ASN A 135 -1.65 -6.74 -6.49
CA ASN A 135 -2.58 -5.65 -6.16
C ASN A 135 -3.28 -5.85 -4.81
N THR A 136 -3.70 -7.08 -4.52
CA THR A 136 -4.45 -7.48 -3.32
C THR A 136 -3.95 -8.84 -2.83
N PRO A 137 -4.25 -9.23 -1.57
CA PRO A 137 -4.00 -10.60 -1.11
C PRO A 137 -4.69 -11.66 -1.99
N SER A 138 -5.86 -11.36 -2.56
CA SER A 138 -6.57 -12.25 -3.50
C SER A 138 -5.85 -12.38 -4.85
N ASP A 139 -5.34 -11.27 -5.41
CA ASP A 139 -4.48 -11.26 -6.61
C ASP A 139 -3.20 -12.07 -6.38
N PHE A 140 -2.63 -11.96 -5.17
CA PHE A 140 -1.45 -12.70 -4.76
C PHE A 140 -1.72 -14.21 -4.63
N ASP A 141 -2.74 -14.61 -3.88
CA ASP A 141 -3.13 -16.02 -3.69
C ASP A 141 -3.47 -16.71 -5.02
N PHE A 142 -4.20 -16.03 -5.91
CA PHE A 142 -4.51 -16.54 -7.25
C PHE A 142 -3.24 -16.81 -8.08
N LYS A 143 -2.25 -15.93 -8.01
CA LYS A 143 -0.97 -16.08 -8.71
C LYS A 143 -0.09 -17.17 -8.09
N LEU A 144 -0.22 -17.40 -6.78
CA LEU A 144 0.61 -18.32 -5.99
C LEU A 144 0.62 -19.75 -6.54
N GLU A 145 -0.55 -20.33 -6.85
CA GLU A 145 -0.69 -21.69 -7.38
C GLU A 145 0.13 -21.95 -8.66
N SER A 146 0.37 -20.90 -9.46
CA SER A 146 1.00 -20.99 -10.78
C SER A 146 2.47 -20.59 -10.82
N LEU A 147 2.96 -19.85 -9.81
CA LEU A 147 4.27 -19.21 -9.83
C LEU A 147 5.17 -19.54 -8.64
N ALA A 148 4.63 -20.01 -7.51
CA ALA A 148 5.40 -20.22 -6.28
C ALA A 148 5.75 -21.69 -6.03
N GLN A 149 6.82 -21.92 -5.27
CA GLN A 149 7.17 -23.23 -4.76
C GLN A 149 6.72 -23.33 -3.30
N GLY A 150 5.70 -24.14 -3.04
CA GLY A 150 5.23 -24.44 -1.69
C GLY A 150 6.12 -25.46 -0.97
N PHE A 151 6.29 -25.29 0.34
CA PHE A 151 6.90 -26.27 1.23
C PHE A 151 5.83 -27.24 1.75
N GLN A 152 6.18 -28.49 2.04
CA GLN A 152 5.25 -29.51 2.55
C GLN A 152 4.87 -29.27 4.02
N SER A 153 5.68 -28.51 4.76
CA SER A 153 5.42 -28.13 6.14
C SER A 153 6.21 -26.88 6.55
N LEU A 154 5.80 -26.25 7.65
CA LEU A 154 6.58 -25.19 8.30
C LEU A 154 7.96 -25.67 8.80
N SER A 155 8.15 -26.97 9.07
CA SER A 155 9.46 -27.54 9.45
C SER A 155 10.43 -27.50 8.27
N GLU A 156 10.00 -28.01 7.10
CA GLU A 156 10.80 -27.97 5.86
C GLU A 156 11.11 -26.52 5.44
N PHE A 157 10.15 -25.61 5.63
CA PHE A 157 10.36 -24.18 5.40
C PHE A 157 11.43 -23.60 6.34
N ALA A 158 11.41 -23.92 7.64
CA ALA A 158 12.40 -23.44 8.59
C ALA A 158 13.80 -24.05 8.36
N GLU A 159 13.87 -25.33 7.98
CA GLU A 159 15.10 -25.99 7.50
C GLU A 159 15.67 -25.27 6.26
N HIS A 160 14.84 -24.98 5.26
CA HIS A 160 15.22 -24.19 4.09
C HIS A 160 15.73 -22.80 4.46
N LEU A 161 15.10 -22.10 5.41
CA LEU A 161 15.57 -20.79 5.87
C LEU A 161 16.95 -20.88 6.52
N ALA A 162 17.21 -21.90 7.35
CA ALA A 162 18.50 -22.09 8.01
C ALA A 162 19.68 -22.26 7.01
N ASP A 163 19.45 -22.90 5.87
CA ASP A 163 20.46 -23.06 4.81
C ASP A 163 20.53 -21.85 3.86
N SER A 164 19.37 -21.29 3.46
CA SER A 164 19.26 -20.33 2.35
C SER A 164 19.55 -18.87 2.73
N VAL A 165 19.32 -18.46 3.98
CA VAL A 165 19.53 -17.07 4.43
C VAL A 165 20.50 -16.97 5.61
N ASP A 166 20.97 -15.76 5.90
CA ASP A 166 21.82 -15.47 7.06
C ASP A 166 20.97 -14.89 8.22
N ILE A 167 19.92 -14.12 7.90
CA ILE A 167 18.94 -13.58 8.87
C ILE A 167 17.56 -13.44 8.22
N VAL A 168 16.50 -13.60 9.01
CA VAL A 168 15.10 -13.39 8.59
C VAL A 168 14.57 -12.05 9.09
N PHE A 169 13.88 -11.31 8.24
CA PHE A 169 13.03 -10.19 8.64
C PHE A 169 11.57 -10.65 8.55
N PRO A 170 10.91 -11.02 9.67
CA PRO A 170 9.49 -11.30 9.67
C PRO A 170 8.72 -10.00 9.50
N VAL A 171 7.86 -9.92 8.49
CA VAL A 171 7.04 -8.76 8.13
C VAL A 171 5.54 -9.12 8.18
N ILE A 172 5.18 -10.04 9.07
CA ILE A 172 3.80 -10.49 9.33
C ILE A 172 3.20 -9.64 10.46
N HIS A 173 1.97 -9.15 10.28
CA HIS A 173 1.25 -8.31 11.25
C HIS A 173 0.09 -9.12 11.86
N GLY A 174 -0.22 -8.87 13.13
CA GLY A 174 -1.26 -9.62 13.84
C GLY A 174 -0.89 -11.08 14.15
N GLN A 175 -1.88 -11.98 14.12
CA GLN A 175 -1.71 -13.42 14.43
C GLN A 175 -0.61 -14.08 13.59
N PHE A 176 0.16 -14.98 14.22
CA PHE A 176 1.36 -15.64 13.72
C PHE A 176 2.57 -14.70 13.48
N GLY A 177 2.38 -13.38 13.45
CA GLY A 177 3.45 -12.39 13.31
C GLY A 177 3.84 -11.73 14.64
N GLU A 178 2.91 -11.04 15.28
CA GLU A 178 3.13 -10.30 16.52
C GLU A 178 2.81 -11.13 17.77
N ASP A 179 2.07 -12.22 17.66
CA ASP A 179 1.78 -13.11 18.79
C ASP A 179 2.90 -14.12 19.11
N GLY A 180 4.03 -14.05 18.39
CA GLY A 180 5.21 -14.90 18.63
C GLY A 180 5.29 -16.16 17.77
N GLY A 181 4.30 -16.47 16.93
CA GLY A 181 4.22 -17.73 16.18
C GLY A 181 5.39 -17.97 15.21
N ILE A 182 5.69 -17.00 14.33
CA ILE A 182 6.84 -17.09 13.41
C ILE A 182 8.18 -17.06 14.16
N GLN A 183 8.26 -16.31 15.26
CA GLN A 183 9.47 -16.24 16.08
C GLN A 183 9.76 -17.59 16.76
N GLU A 184 8.75 -18.26 17.31
CA GLU A 184 8.90 -19.61 17.88
C GLU A 184 9.37 -20.62 16.82
N LEU A 185 8.86 -20.54 15.59
CA LEU A 185 9.32 -21.39 14.48
C LEU A 185 10.81 -21.14 14.16
N LEU A 186 11.25 -19.88 14.12
CA LEU A 186 12.63 -19.50 13.83
C LEU A 186 13.58 -19.85 14.97
N GLU A 187 13.19 -19.59 16.22
CA GLU A 187 13.92 -19.94 17.45
C GLU A 187 14.17 -21.44 17.55
N ASN A 188 13.13 -22.27 17.34
CA ASN A 188 13.24 -23.73 17.40
C ASN A 188 14.19 -24.32 16.34
N ASN A 189 14.40 -23.61 15.22
CA ASN A 189 15.29 -24.03 14.14
C ASN A 189 16.63 -23.26 14.12
N ASN A 190 16.92 -22.46 15.15
CA ASN A 190 18.12 -21.63 15.28
C ASN A 190 18.33 -20.64 14.11
N VAL A 191 17.26 -20.20 13.45
CA VAL A 191 17.34 -19.22 12.36
C VAL A 191 17.42 -17.81 12.96
N PRO A 192 18.48 -17.02 12.70
CA PRO A 192 18.55 -15.64 13.16
C PRO A 192 17.43 -14.79 12.58
N PHE A 193 16.86 -13.87 13.37
CA PHE A 193 15.77 -13.00 12.91
C PHE A 193 15.76 -11.61 13.54
N VAL A 194 15.15 -10.65 12.85
CA VAL A 194 14.88 -9.27 13.29
C VAL A 194 13.62 -9.22 14.17
N GLY A 195 13.69 -8.49 15.29
CA GLY A 195 12.56 -8.25 16.18
C GLY A 195 12.65 -8.95 17.54
N THR A 196 11.55 -8.89 18.29
CA THR A 196 11.40 -9.40 19.66
C THR A 196 11.18 -10.93 19.68
N GLY A 197 11.61 -11.62 20.74
CA GLY A 197 11.49 -13.08 20.88
C GLY A 197 10.06 -13.57 21.17
N SER A 198 9.80 -14.85 20.93
CA SER A 198 8.46 -15.45 20.96
C SER A 198 7.69 -15.22 22.27
N LYS A 199 8.37 -15.37 23.42
CA LYS A 199 7.78 -15.25 24.76
C LYS A 199 7.42 -13.81 25.10
N GLU A 200 8.32 -12.88 24.80
CA GLU A 200 8.11 -11.45 24.96
C GLU A 200 6.99 -10.95 24.04
N CYS A 201 6.90 -11.48 22.81
CA CYS A 201 5.79 -11.24 21.89
C CYS A 201 4.44 -11.68 22.46
N GLN A 202 4.33 -12.93 22.93
CA GLN A 202 3.12 -13.46 23.57
C GLN A 202 2.65 -12.63 24.77
N GLN A 203 3.60 -12.10 25.57
CA GLN A 203 3.29 -11.25 26.72
C GLN A 203 2.82 -9.84 26.31
N ALA A 204 3.47 -9.23 25.32
CA ALA A 204 3.23 -7.83 24.95
C ALA A 204 2.04 -7.62 24.01
N PHE A 205 1.76 -8.57 23.11
CA PHE A 205 0.74 -8.43 22.08
C PHE A 205 -0.70 -8.57 22.62
N ASN A 206 -0.91 -9.38 23.67
CA ASN A 206 -2.20 -9.46 24.34
C ASN A 206 -2.42 -8.21 25.21
N LYS A 207 -3.31 -7.32 24.78
CA LYS A 207 -3.55 -6.00 25.42
C LYS A 207 -3.92 -6.09 26.90
N TYR A 208 -4.65 -7.12 27.31
CA TYR A 208 -5.02 -7.33 28.71
C TYR A 208 -3.80 -7.73 29.57
N ASN A 209 -3.02 -8.71 29.10
CA ASN A 209 -1.78 -9.12 29.77
C ASN A 209 -0.76 -7.98 29.83
N ALA A 210 -0.64 -7.20 28.75
CA ALA A 210 0.18 -6.01 28.70
C ALA A 210 -0.27 -4.98 29.76
N SER A 211 -1.56 -4.62 29.81
CA SER A 211 -2.13 -3.71 30.82
C SER A 211 -1.87 -4.18 32.26
N LEU A 212 -2.05 -5.47 32.55
CA LEU A 212 -1.70 -6.06 33.85
C LEU A 212 -0.19 -5.95 34.15
N GLY A 213 0.68 -6.09 33.14
CA GLY A 213 2.13 -5.88 33.26
C GLY A 213 2.48 -4.42 33.54
N LEU A 214 1.91 -3.48 32.79
CA LEU A 214 2.09 -2.04 32.95
C LEU A 214 1.73 -1.58 34.37
N SER A 215 0.56 -2.01 34.87
CA SER A 215 0.09 -1.71 36.22
C SER A 215 1.06 -2.23 37.30
N LYS A 216 1.61 -3.44 37.13
CA LYS A 216 2.66 -4.00 38.03
C LYS A 216 3.98 -3.22 37.98
N TYR A 217 4.31 -2.59 36.85
CA TYR A 217 5.47 -1.71 36.71
C TYR A 217 5.19 -0.26 37.16
N GLY A 218 4.01 0.03 37.70
CA GLY A 218 3.66 1.35 38.24
C GLY A 218 3.14 2.36 37.22
N PHE A 219 2.83 1.94 35.99
CA PHE A 219 2.20 2.81 35.00
C PHE A 219 0.72 3.03 35.34
N VAL A 220 0.17 4.19 34.96
CA VAL A 220 -1.28 4.35 34.84
C VAL A 220 -1.77 3.58 33.61
N THR A 221 -2.84 2.80 33.79
CA THR A 221 -3.48 2.01 32.73
C THR A 221 -4.95 2.36 32.64
N VAL A 222 -5.55 2.18 31.46
CA VAL A 222 -7.00 2.31 31.28
C VAL A 222 -7.69 1.23 32.11
N PRO A 223 -8.69 1.56 32.95
CA PRO A 223 -9.53 0.55 33.59
C PRO A 223 -10.20 -0.29 32.52
N SER A 224 -10.12 -1.62 32.68
CA SER A 224 -10.60 -2.57 31.68
C SER A 224 -11.29 -3.78 32.33
N PHE A 225 -12.17 -4.42 31.57
CA PHE A 225 -12.86 -5.67 31.93
C PHE A 225 -12.67 -6.69 30.79
N LEU A 226 -12.23 -7.90 31.12
CA LEU A 226 -12.04 -8.98 30.15
C LEU A 226 -13.32 -9.81 30.00
N VAL A 227 -13.75 -9.97 28.75
CA VAL A 227 -14.86 -10.82 28.31
C VAL A 227 -14.23 -12.01 27.59
N GLN A 228 -14.47 -13.24 28.05
CA GLN A 228 -13.86 -14.44 27.47
C GLN A 228 -14.87 -15.59 27.38
N GLY A 229 -15.01 -16.17 26.18
CA GLY A 229 -15.98 -17.23 25.91
C GLY A 229 -17.45 -16.80 26.03
N SER A 230 -18.35 -17.79 26.12
CA SER A 230 -19.82 -17.58 26.10
C SER A 230 -20.47 -17.37 27.48
N GLU A 231 -19.70 -17.42 28.56
CA GLU A 231 -20.21 -17.33 29.95
C GLU A 231 -19.76 -16.03 30.62
N VAL A 232 -20.36 -14.92 30.18
CA VAL A 232 -20.04 -13.58 30.72
C VAL A 232 -21.17 -13.15 31.63
N ASN A 233 -20.84 -12.97 32.91
CA ASN A 233 -21.82 -12.58 33.91
C ASN A 233 -22.18 -11.09 33.74
N GLN A 234 -23.42 -10.82 33.30
CA GLN A 234 -23.94 -9.47 33.11
C GLN A 234 -23.89 -8.64 34.42
N ASP A 235 -24.00 -9.29 35.58
CA ASP A 235 -23.94 -8.63 36.87
C ASP A 235 -22.52 -8.09 37.16
N GLU A 236 -21.46 -8.87 36.87
CA GLU A 236 -20.06 -8.46 37.07
C GLU A 236 -19.66 -7.27 36.18
N LEU A 237 -20.11 -7.26 34.92
CA LEU A 237 -19.88 -6.10 34.05
C LEU A 237 -20.70 -4.88 34.53
N SER A 238 -21.89 -5.09 35.11
CA SER A 238 -22.68 -4.01 35.71
C SER A 238 -22.02 -3.42 36.96
N GLU A 239 -21.43 -4.25 37.82
CA GLU A 239 -20.61 -3.81 38.95
C GLU A 239 -19.34 -3.06 38.49
N TRP A 240 -18.69 -3.53 37.41
CA TRP A 240 -17.55 -2.83 36.81
C TRP A 240 -17.94 -1.44 36.27
N PHE A 241 -19.07 -1.32 35.56
CA PHE A 241 -19.60 -0.02 35.11
C PHE A 241 -19.85 0.93 36.30
N ALA A 242 -20.52 0.45 37.34
CA ALA A 242 -20.83 1.24 38.53
C ALA A 242 -19.57 1.68 39.29
N SER A 243 -18.58 0.80 39.45
CA SER A 243 -17.31 1.10 40.13
C SER A 243 -16.46 2.14 39.39
N ASN A 244 -16.55 2.21 38.07
CA ASN A 244 -15.89 3.23 37.23
C ASN A 244 -16.77 4.48 36.99
N HIS A 245 -17.87 4.65 37.72
CA HIS A 245 -18.79 5.78 37.61
C HIS A 245 -19.44 5.96 36.22
N LEU A 246 -19.64 4.85 35.50
CA LEU A 246 -20.41 4.81 34.25
C LEU A 246 -21.89 4.47 34.53
N ASP A 247 -22.78 5.00 33.69
CA ASP A 247 -24.18 4.58 33.69
C ASP A 247 -24.33 3.19 33.05
N VAL A 248 -25.02 2.28 33.72
CA VAL A 248 -25.18 0.87 33.30
C VAL A 248 -25.92 0.72 31.96
N ASN A 249 -26.76 1.70 31.57
CA ASN A 249 -27.59 1.64 30.37
C ASN A 249 -27.05 2.49 29.20
N SER A 250 -26.16 3.45 29.47
CA SER A 250 -25.74 4.47 28.50
C SER A 250 -24.28 4.93 28.63
N GLY A 251 -23.53 4.39 29.58
CA GLY A 251 -22.11 4.69 29.76
C GLY A 251 -21.27 4.30 28.55
N LYS A 252 -20.45 5.22 28.06
CA LYS A 252 -19.67 5.06 26.83
C LYS A 252 -18.35 4.32 27.10
N VAL A 253 -18.13 3.23 26.38
CA VAL A 253 -16.93 2.37 26.49
C VAL A 253 -16.40 2.02 25.10
N VAL A 254 -15.16 1.53 25.04
CA VAL A 254 -14.58 0.89 23.85
C VAL A 254 -14.58 -0.62 24.06
N VAL A 255 -15.02 -1.36 23.04
CA VAL A 255 -14.98 -2.83 23.00
C VAL A 255 -13.99 -3.22 21.90
N LYS A 256 -12.93 -3.96 22.26
CA LYS A 256 -11.84 -4.32 21.33
C LYS A 256 -11.29 -5.73 21.55
N PRO A 257 -10.86 -6.45 20.49
CA PRO A 257 -10.16 -7.73 20.65
C PRO A 257 -8.80 -7.57 21.35
N THR A 258 -8.45 -8.55 22.18
CA THR A 258 -7.18 -8.58 22.92
C THR A 258 -5.95 -8.80 22.02
N ARG A 259 -6.08 -9.53 20.91
CA ARG A 259 -5.01 -10.05 20.03
C ARG A 259 -5.14 -9.67 18.54
N ALA A 260 -5.96 -8.70 18.17
CA ALA A 260 -5.98 -8.17 16.79
C ALA A 260 -5.30 -6.78 16.70
N GLY A 261 -4.58 -6.51 15.62
CA GLY A 261 -3.96 -5.22 15.34
C GLY A 261 -4.88 -4.25 14.57
N SER A 262 -4.29 -3.15 14.10
CA SER A 262 -4.87 -2.21 13.11
C SER A 262 -6.29 -1.66 13.38
N SER A 263 -6.73 -1.67 14.64
CA SER A 263 -8.09 -1.33 15.07
C SER A 263 -9.19 -2.21 14.43
N ILE A 264 -8.87 -3.44 14.02
CA ILE A 264 -9.85 -4.41 13.52
C ILE A 264 -10.71 -4.89 14.70
N GLY A 265 -12.03 -4.96 14.51
CA GLY A 265 -12.98 -5.33 15.56
C GLY A 265 -13.17 -4.30 16.69
N VAL A 266 -12.55 -3.12 16.62
CA VAL A 266 -12.73 -2.06 17.64
C VAL A 266 -14.05 -1.33 17.41
N THR A 267 -14.88 -1.24 18.44
CA THR A 267 -16.18 -0.54 18.40
C THR A 267 -16.42 0.29 19.66
N VAL A 268 -17.26 1.32 19.55
CA VAL A 268 -17.79 2.08 20.70
C VAL A 268 -19.09 1.43 21.15
N ALA A 269 -19.29 1.25 22.45
CA ALA A 269 -20.51 0.68 23.02
C ALA A 269 -21.10 1.55 24.15
N TYR A 270 -22.40 1.36 24.39
CA TYR A 270 -23.23 2.17 25.28
C TYR A 270 -23.97 1.31 26.32
N GLY A 271 -23.48 1.33 27.55
CA GLY A 271 -24.00 0.51 28.63
C GLY A 271 -23.62 -0.97 28.50
N VAL A 272 -23.98 -1.75 29.51
CA VAL A 272 -23.61 -3.16 29.66
C VAL A 272 -24.18 -4.02 28.54
N SER A 273 -25.45 -3.82 28.17
CA SER A 273 -26.12 -4.65 27.16
C SER A 273 -25.47 -4.55 25.78
N ASP A 274 -25.22 -3.33 25.30
CA ASP A 274 -24.59 -3.09 23.99
C ASP A 274 -23.12 -3.56 23.98
N SER A 275 -22.42 -3.41 25.11
CA SER A 275 -21.05 -3.89 25.28
C SER A 275 -20.96 -5.42 25.15
N LEU A 276 -21.89 -6.16 25.77
CA LEU A 276 -21.97 -7.61 25.64
C LEU A 276 -22.39 -8.04 24.24
N THR A 277 -23.32 -7.34 23.59
CA THR A 277 -23.69 -7.63 22.19
C THR A 277 -22.47 -7.52 21.27
N LYS A 278 -21.73 -6.40 21.33
CA LYS A 278 -20.54 -6.18 20.49
C LYS A 278 -19.39 -7.12 20.81
N ALA A 279 -19.18 -7.48 22.08
CA ALA A 279 -18.17 -8.47 22.43
C ALA A 279 -18.53 -9.88 21.92
N ASN A 280 -19.79 -10.29 22.04
CA ASN A 280 -20.26 -11.54 21.47
C ASN A 280 -20.21 -11.54 19.93
N GLU A 281 -20.45 -10.40 19.27
CA GLU A 281 -20.27 -10.27 17.82
C GLU A 281 -18.82 -10.55 17.39
N ILE A 282 -17.83 -9.94 18.06
CA ILE A 282 -16.39 -10.17 17.80
C ILE A 282 -16.01 -11.65 17.97
N ILE A 283 -16.47 -12.29 19.05
CA ILE A 283 -16.21 -13.71 19.34
C ILE A 283 -16.90 -14.60 18.28
N SER A 284 -18.16 -14.31 17.92
CA SER A 284 -18.94 -15.09 16.95
C SER A 284 -18.44 -14.96 15.51
N GLN A 285 -17.69 -13.90 15.20
CA GLN A 285 -17.00 -13.68 13.92
C GLN A 285 -15.60 -14.29 13.90
N GLU A 286 -15.21 -15.04 14.94
CA GLU A 286 -13.89 -15.68 15.09
C GLU A 286 -12.71 -14.68 15.01
N ILE A 287 -12.94 -13.40 15.35
CA ILE A 287 -11.91 -12.34 15.33
C ILE A 287 -10.93 -12.51 16.50
N ASP A 288 -11.43 -12.83 17.69
CA ASP A 288 -10.65 -13.13 18.90
C ASP A 288 -11.53 -13.88 19.92
N ASP A 289 -10.93 -14.71 20.78
CA ASP A 289 -11.63 -15.42 21.86
C ASP A 289 -11.68 -14.63 23.18
N GLY A 290 -10.82 -13.61 23.30
CA GLY A 290 -10.82 -12.61 24.36
C GLY A 290 -11.16 -11.20 23.85
N VAL A 291 -12.12 -10.55 24.50
CA VAL A 291 -12.53 -9.16 24.18
C VAL A 291 -12.39 -8.28 25.42
N LEU A 292 -11.86 -7.08 25.23
CA LEU A 292 -11.61 -6.11 26.29
C LEU A 292 -12.63 -4.97 26.21
N VAL A 293 -13.27 -4.65 27.33
CA VAL A 293 -14.11 -3.46 27.51
C VAL A 293 -13.31 -2.44 28.30
N GLU A 294 -13.08 -1.25 27.73
CA GLU A 294 -12.28 -0.17 28.30
C GLU A 294 -13.09 1.12 28.44
N LEU A 295 -12.71 2.00 29.38
CA LEU A 295 -13.27 3.35 29.45
C LEU A 295 -12.99 4.12 28.15
N PHE A 296 -14.03 4.75 27.59
CA PHE A 296 -13.83 5.66 26.46
C PHE A 296 -13.12 6.94 26.94
N LEU A 297 -11.97 7.24 26.34
CA LEU A 297 -11.09 8.33 26.75
C LEU A 297 -11.53 9.70 26.17
N GLU A 298 -12.66 10.22 26.67
CA GLU A 298 -13.21 11.51 26.22
C GLU A 298 -12.22 12.67 26.39
N GLY A 299 -12.01 13.44 25.31
CA GLY A 299 -11.12 14.60 25.32
C GLY A 299 -9.62 14.29 25.38
N GLY A 300 -9.23 13.02 25.19
CA GLY A 300 -7.83 12.64 25.01
C GLY A 300 -7.37 12.76 23.55
N SER A 301 -6.06 12.93 23.38
CA SER A 301 -5.37 12.84 22.08
C SER A 301 -4.58 11.54 22.01
N GLU A 302 -4.76 10.76 20.93
CA GLU A 302 -3.95 9.56 20.67
C GLU A 302 -2.53 9.97 20.23
N PHE A 303 -1.53 9.19 20.60
CA PHE A 303 -0.15 9.37 20.16
C PHE A 303 0.51 8.04 19.77
N THR A 304 1.47 8.12 18.86
CA THR A 304 2.34 7.01 18.46
C THR A 304 3.79 7.36 18.75
N ALA A 305 4.56 6.43 19.31
CA ALA A 305 6.00 6.57 19.54
C ALA A 305 6.76 5.35 19.00
N ILE A 306 7.68 5.57 18.07
CA ILE A 306 8.61 4.55 17.57
C ILE A 306 9.81 4.48 18.52
N VAL A 307 10.20 3.26 18.88
CA VAL A 307 11.38 2.98 19.70
C VAL A 307 12.39 2.19 18.87
N LEU A 308 13.66 2.61 18.90
CA LEU A 308 14.78 1.93 18.24
C LEU A 308 15.81 1.51 19.29
N ASP A 309 16.24 0.26 19.30
CA ASP A 309 17.35 -0.19 20.15
C ASP A 309 18.70 0.11 19.49
N VAL A 310 19.53 0.92 20.14
CA VAL A 310 20.87 1.29 19.68
C VAL A 310 22.00 0.58 20.44
N GLY A 311 21.65 -0.38 21.31
CA GLY A 311 22.56 -1.11 22.19
C GLY A 311 23.53 -2.09 21.50
N GLN A 312 24.43 -2.70 22.28
CA GLN A 312 25.45 -3.64 21.81
C GLN A 312 25.17 -5.08 22.25
N GLY A 313 25.21 -6.02 21.30
CA GLY A 313 24.97 -7.43 21.59
C GLY A 313 23.56 -7.64 22.17
N PHE A 314 23.49 -8.16 23.39
CA PHE A 314 22.25 -8.34 24.15
C PHE A 314 21.87 -7.16 25.05
N ASP A 315 22.71 -6.12 25.17
CA ASP A 315 22.36 -4.90 25.89
C ASP A 315 21.31 -4.10 25.12
N CYS A 316 20.34 -3.53 25.83
CA CYS A 316 19.17 -2.86 25.26
C CYS A 316 19.17 -1.38 25.65
N GLN A 317 19.50 -0.52 24.69
CA GLN A 317 19.55 0.92 24.82
C GLN A 317 18.48 1.52 23.91
N PRO A 318 17.20 1.56 24.32
CA PRO A 318 16.14 2.14 23.51
C PRO A 318 16.26 3.67 23.44
N VAL A 319 16.19 4.20 22.22
CA VAL A 319 15.97 5.61 21.95
C VAL A 319 14.61 5.76 21.29
N VAL A 320 13.74 6.54 21.93
CA VAL A 320 12.40 6.84 21.41
C VAL A 320 12.50 8.01 20.47
N LEU A 321 11.94 7.88 19.26
CA LEU A 321 11.95 8.93 18.26
C LEU A 321 11.05 10.11 18.68
N LEU A 322 10.87 11.11 17.81
CA LEU A 322 9.88 12.15 18.04
C LEU A 322 8.47 11.55 17.90
N PRO A 323 7.62 11.55 18.94
CA PRO A 323 6.27 11.01 18.84
C PRO A 323 5.43 11.75 17.79
N THR A 324 4.30 11.17 17.44
CA THR A 324 3.28 11.77 16.58
C THR A 324 1.97 11.88 17.37
N GLU A 325 1.34 13.04 17.37
CA GLU A 325 -0.05 13.21 17.79
C GLU A 325 -0.97 12.86 16.63
N VAL A 326 -2.02 12.08 16.92
CA VAL A 326 -3.08 11.72 15.98
C VAL A 326 -4.34 12.51 16.35
N GLU A 327 -4.69 13.48 15.51
CA GLU A 327 -5.86 14.33 15.68
C GLU A 327 -7.00 13.86 14.77
N LEU A 328 -8.17 13.55 15.34
CA LEU A 328 -9.38 13.30 14.55
C LEU A 328 -10.05 14.63 14.15
N GLN A 329 -10.23 14.85 12.85
CA GLN A 329 -10.89 16.04 12.31
C GLN A 329 -12.37 15.79 12.01
N PHE A 330 -13.22 16.77 12.32
CA PHE A 330 -14.69 16.69 12.24
C PHE A 330 -15.25 17.79 11.32
N GLN A 331 -15.89 17.41 10.21
CA GLN A 331 -16.45 18.36 9.24
C GLN A 331 -17.95 18.60 9.46
N GLY A 332 -18.26 19.41 10.48
CA GLY A 332 -19.57 20.03 10.66
C GLY A 332 -20.48 19.36 11.69
N SER A 333 -21.36 20.15 12.32
CA SER A 333 -22.19 19.74 13.47
C SER A 333 -23.44 18.91 13.10
N GLY A 334 -23.40 18.15 12.00
CA GLY A 334 -24.58 17.59 11.34
C GLY A 334 -24.90 16.13 11.66
N ASP A 335 -23.91 15.23 11.63
CA ASP A 335 -24.15 13.80 11.82
C ASP A 335 -23.77 13.36 13.25
N VAL A 336 -24.78 12.91 14.00
CA VAL A 336 -24.64 12.49 15.40
C VAL A 336 -23.66 11.31 15.54
N ARG A 337 -23.46 10.53 14.48
CA ARG A 337 -22.53 9.39 14.45
C ARG A 337 -21.04 9.78 14.42
N GLU A 338 -20.70 11.05 14.16
CA GLU A 338 -19.29 11.46 14.15
C GLU A 338 -18.67 11.54 15.55
N LYS A 339 -19.46 11.72 16.62
CA LYS A 339 -18.94 11.75 18.00
C LYS A 339 -18.38 10.41 18.51
N ASP A 340 -18.57 9.34 17.73
CA ASP A 340 -18.08 7.98 18.00
C ASP A 340 -16.96 7.57 17.05
N ALA A 341 -16.39 8.54 16.34
CA ALA A 341 -15.19 8.41 15.54
C ALA A 341 -14.01 7.85 16.38
N ILE A 342 -13.48 6.72 15.94
CA ILE A 342 -12.24 6.11 16.43
C ILE A 342 -11.17 6.08 15.32
N PHE A 343 -9.90 6.00 15.67
CA PHE A 343 -8.82 5.84 14.69
C PHE A 343 -8.77 4.39 14.16
N ASN A 344 -9.60 4.12 13.15
CA ASN A 344 -9.82 2.79 12.57
C ASN A 344 -8.88 2.48 11.39
N TYR A 345 -8.88 1.22 10.92
CA TYR A 345 -8.11 0.75 9.76
C TYR A 345 -8.15 1.72 8.56
N ARG A 346 -9.35 2.16 8.15
CA ARG A 346 -9.52 3.07 7.01
C ARG A 346 -8.77 4.39 7.23
N ARG A 347 -8.80 4.94 8.44
CA ARG A 347 -8.10 6.17 8.80
C ARG A 347 -6.59 5.99 8.96
N LYS A 348 -6.14 4.79 9.35
CA LYS A 348 -4.73 4.42 9.52
C LYS A 348 -3.98 4.19 8.21
N TYR A 349 -4.66 3.77 7.14
CA TYR A 349 -4.00 3.28 5.91
C TYR A 349 -4.54 3.84 4.60
N LEU A 350 -5.63 4.63 4.59
CA LEU A 350 -6.19 5.22 3.37
C LEU A 350 -6.24 6.76 3.47
N PRO A 351 -5.96 7.50 2.37
CA PRO A 351 -6.09 8.94 2.31
C PRO A 351 -7.44 9.45 2.83
N THR A 352 -7.40 10.35 3.82
CA THR A 352 -8.59 10.89 4.47
C THR A 352 -8.30 12.27 5.05
N GLN A 353 -9.30 13.17 5.00
CA GLN A 353 -9.27 14.46 5.72
C GLN A 353 -9.87 14.34 7.14
N GLN A 354 -10.15 13.12 7.62
CA GLN A 354 -10.70 12.88 8.97
C GLN A 354 -9.62 12.72 10.04
N VAL A 355 -8.35 12.80 9.67
CA VAL A 355 -7.20 12.70 10.58
C VAL A 355 -6.14 13.72 10.17
N ALA A 356 -5.39 14.23 11.14
CA ALA A 356 -4.14 14.95 10.91
C ALA A 356 -3.05 14.41 11.85
N TYR A 357 -1.79 14.47 11.39
CA TYR A 357 -0.62 13.91 12.08
C TYR A 357 0.42 14.99 12.39
N HIS A 358 0.65 15.26 13.67
CA HIS A 358 1.56 16.32 14.13
C HIS A 358 2.82 15.71 14.75
N THR A 359 3.99 15.94 14.13
CA THR A 359 5.29 15.37 14.55
C THR A 359 6.36 16.46 14.58
N PRO A 360 6.82 16.93 15.76
CA PRO A 360 6.45 16.49 17.12
C PRO A 360 4.99 16.81 17.48
N PRO A 361 4.40 16.14 18.49
CA PRO A 361 3.02 16.41 18.91
C PRO A 361 2.91 17.83 19.46
N ARG A 362 1.70 18.39 19.48
CA ARG A 362 1.43 19.76 19.94
C ARG A 362 1.30 19.86 21.46
N PHE A 363 1.65 18.80 22.19
CA PHE A 363 1.59 18.69 23.65
C PHE A 363 2.68 19.53 24.35
N PRO A 364 2.52 19.83 25.66
CA PRO A 364 3.57 20.44 26.46
C PRO A 364 4.87 19.61 26.45
N ILE A 365 6.03 20.26 26.43
CA ILE A 365 7.33 19.58 26.27
C ILE A 365 7.61 18.52 27.35
N GLU A 366 7.11 18.71 28.57
CA GLU A 366 7.24 17.73 29.67
C GLU A 366 6.39 16.47 29.42
N VAL A 367 5.23 16.60 28.75
CA VAL A 367 4.43 15.45 28.30
C VAL A 367 5.16 14.69 27.20
N ILE A 368 5.81 15.39 26.26
CA ILE A 368 6.63 14.76 25.20
C ILE A 368 7.79 13.97 25.82
N LYS A 369 8.48 14.52 26.83
CA LYS A 369 9.52 13.79 27.57
C LYS A 369 8.93 12.56 28.27
N ASN A 370 7.81 12.71 28.98
CA ASN A 370 7.19 11.61 29.71
C ASN A 370 6.74 10.46 28.78
N ILE A 371 6.23 10.77 27.58
CA ILE A 371 5.94 9.78 26.54
C ILE A 371 7.22 9.03 26.14
N ARG A 372 8.32 9.75 25.86
CA ARG A 372 9.60 9.14 25.46
C ARG A 372 10.24 8.32 26.58
N GLU A 373 10.24 8.80 27.81
CA GLU A 373 10.73 8.08 28.99
C GLU A 373 9.91 6.82 29.27
N GLY A 374 8.58 6.92 29.16
CA GLY A 374 7.67 5.79 29.37
C GLY A 374 7.82 4.72 28.31
N ALA A 375 7.82 5.09 27.03
CA ALA A 375 8.03 4.15 25.93
C ALA A 375 9.42 3.46 25.99
N SER A 376 10.47 4.20 26.37
CA SER A 376 11.81 3.64 26.64
C SER A 376 11.79 2.60 27.77
N LEU A 377 11.16 2.94 28.89
CA LEU A 377 11.04 2.04 30.04
C LEU A 377 10.20 0.79 29.70
N LEU A 378 9.09 0.93 28.98
CA LEU A 378 8.27 -0.20 28.53
C LEU A 378 9.05 -1.16 27.64
N PHE A 379 9.81 -0.62 26.68
CA PHE A 379 10.63 -1.41 25.76
C PHE A 379 11.64 -2.30 26.52
N GLN A 380 12.32 -1.74 27.52
CA GLN A 380 13.21 -2.51 28.41
C GLN A 380 12.47 -3.52 29.29
N ARG A 381 11.37 -3.11 29.94
CA ARG A 381 10.64 -3.93 30.92
C ARG A 381 9.93 -5.13 30.30
N LEU A 382 9.48 -5.00 29.05
CA LEU A 382 8.85 -6.07 28.28
C LEU A 382 9.86 -6.91 27.48
N GLY A 383 11.17 -6.61 27.57
CA GLY A 383 12.21 -7.39 26.89
C GLY A 383 12.26 -7.21 25.37
N LEU A 384 11.69 -6.13 24.84
CA LEU A 384 11.60 -5.88 23.40
C LEU A 384 12.99 -5.72 22.75
N ARG A 385 13.10 -5.97 21.44
CA ARG A 385 14.35 -5.95 20.68
C ARG A 385 14.23 -5.26 19.34
N ASP A 386 15.36 -4.69 18.92
CA ASP A 386 15.60 -4.01 17.65
C ASP A 386 14.72 -2.76 17.41
N PHE A 387 13.40 -2.88 17.33
CA PHE A 387 12.45 -1.75 17.25
C PHE A 387 11.03 -2.14 17.69
N ALA A 388 10.18 -1.16 17.99
CA ALA A 388 8.75 -1.35 18.28
C ALA A 388 7.95 -0.06 18.00
N ARG A 389 6.62 -0.18 17.84
CA ARG A 389 5.67 0.95 17.86
C ARG A 389 4.82 0.88 19.12
N ILE A 390 4.91 1.90 19.97
CA ILE A 390 4.11 2.02 21.19
C ILE A 390 3.08 3.13 20.99
N ASP A 391 1.81 2.78 21.05
CA ASP A 391 0.69 3.71 20.92
C ASP A 391 0.04 3.98 22.30
N GLY A 392 -0.56 5.16 22.46
CA GLY A 392 -1.10 5.60 23.73
C GLY A 392 -1.96 6.86 23.63
N TRP A 393 -2.33 7.41 24.79
CA TRP A 393 -3.25 8.53 24.92
C TRP A 393 -2.72 9.57 25.91
N PHE A 394 -2.86 10.85 25.57
CA PHE A 394 -2.68 11.97 26.49
C PHE A 394 -4.03 12.57 26.88
N LEU A 395 -4.31 12.63 28.18
CA LEU A 395 -5.52 13.19 28.78
C LEU A 395 -5.18 14.50 29.52
N PRO A 396 -5.52 15.69 29.01
CA PRO A 396 -5.25 16.95 29.69
C PRO A 396 -5.92 17.06 31.07
N SER A 397 -5.31 17.79 32.02
CA SER A 397 -5.77 17.95 33.41
C SER A 397 -7.20 18.52 33.60
N SER A 398 -7.82 19.05 32.54
CA SER A 398 -9.23 19.49 32.55
C SER A 398 -10.24 18.34 32.45
N THR A 399 -9.80 17.16 32.02
CA THR A 399 -10.63 15.95 31.88
C THR A 399 -10.74 15.24 33.24
N LYS A 400 -11.85 14.52 33.50
CA LYS A 400 -12.08 13.79 34.76
C LYS A 400 -10.86 12.91 35.10
N SER A 401 -10.16 13.24 36.17
CA SER A 401 -8.98 12.49 36.61
C SER A 401 -9.35 11.04 36.92
N LEU A 402 -8.61 10.10 36.33
CA LEU A 402 -8.65 8.68 36.70
C LEU A 402 -8.23 8.57 38.17
N SER A 403 -9.14 8.12 39.02
CA SER A 403 -8.98 8.09 40.47
C SER A 403 -7.95 7.04 40.90
N SER A 404 -6.69 7.45 41.06
CA SER A 404 -5.68 6.63 41.73
C SER A 404 -4.75 7.47 42.61
N SER A 405 -4.41 6.90 43.76
CA SER A 405 -3.53 7.46 44.79
C SER A 405 -2.05 7.12 44.51
N GLU A 406 -1.19 8.14 44.66
CA GLU A 406 0.28 8.10 44.83
C GLU A 406 1.13 7.49 43.69
N ASP A 407 2.13 8.27 43.26
CA ASP A 407 3.36 7.93 42.50
C ASP A 407 3.27 6.90 41.35
N LYS A 408 2.23 6.98 40.50
CA LYS A 408 2.19 6.24 39.22
C LYS A 408 2.86 7.00 38.07
N PHE A 409 3.62 6.27 37.25
CA PHE A 409 4.21 6.80 36.03
C PHE A 409 3.12 7.14 35.01
N GLY A 410 3.22 8.33 34.42
CA GLY A 410 2.27 8.88 33.44
C GLY A 410 1.50 10.09 33.95
N ILE A 411 1.43 10.32 35.27
CA ILE A 411 0.78 11.51 35.84
C ILE A 411 1.74 12.71 35.74
N THR A 412 1.30 13.79 35.09
CA THR A 412 2.04 15.06 34.96
C THR A 412 1.16 16.23 35.40
N GLU A 413 1.74 17.42 35.61
CA GLU A 413 0.96 18.63 35.93
C GLU A 413 -0.03 19.04 34.81
N PHE A 414 0.30 18.67 33.56
CA PHE A 414 -0.49 18.99 32.36
C PHE A 414 -1.57 17.95 32.02
N GLY A 415 -1.49 16.76 32.61
CA GLY A 415 -2.42 15.66 32.34
C GLY A 415 -1.80 14.28 32.54
N THR A 416 -2.52 13.24 32.12
CA THR A 416 -2.10 11.84 32.25
C THR A 416 -1.71 11.25 30.89
N VAL A 417 -0.53 10.65 30.82
CA VAL A 417 -0.05 9.81 29.72
C VAL A 417 -0.40 8.36 30.02
N LEU A 418 -1.04 7.70 29.06
CA LEU A 418 -1.45 6.29 29.09
C LEU A 418 -0.83 5.57 27.89
N PHE A 419 -0.41 4.33 28.07
CA PHE A 419 0.04 3.46 26.98
C PHE A 419 -0.97 2.32 26.84
N THR A 420 -1.46 2.06 25.62
CA THR A 420 -2.58 1.15 25.39
C THR A 420 -2.24 -0.02 24.48
N ASP A 421 -1.39 0.19 23.47
CA ASP A 421 -1.12 -0.81 22.43
C ASP A 421 0.39 -0.87 22.13
N ILE A 422 0.97 -2.06 22.28
CA ILE A 422 2.39 -2.33 22.06
C ILE A 422 2.49 -3.24 20.84
N ASN A 423 2.92 -2.67 19.72
CA ASN A 423 3.05 -3.36 18.45
C ASN A 423 4.52 -3.74 18.28
N LEU A 424 4.76 -5.04 18.16
CA LEU A 424 6.09 -5.64 18.18
C LEU A 424 6.79 -5.50 16.83
N ILE A 425 6.00 -5.22 15.80
CA ILE A 425 6.44 -4.72 14.51
C ILE A 425 5.69 -3.41 14.22
N SER A 426 6.37 -2.42 13.66
CA SER A 426 5.66 -1.29 13.07
C SER A 426 5.15 -1.68 11.68
N GLY A 427 4.01 -1.13 11.25
CA GLY A 427 3.71 -1.01 9.82
C GLY A 427 4.90 -0.37 9.10
N MET A 428 5.24 -0.90 7.91
CA MET A 428 6.37 -0.42 7.08
C MET A 428 5.92 -0.05 5.66
N GLU A 429 4.67 0.38 5.51
CA GLU A 429 4.20 1.10 4.31
C GLU A 429 4.94 2.46 4.19
N GLN A 430 5.11 3.00 2.97
CA GLN A 430 5.97 4.17 2.67
C GLN A 430 5.64 5.44 3.48
N THR A 431 4.40 5.57 3.96
CA THR A 431 3.92 6.70 4.76
C THR A 431 3.69 6.35 6.24
N SER A 432 4.12 5.17 6.69
CA SER A 432 3.95 4.71 8.07
C SER A 432 4.73 5.55 9.11
N PHE A 433 4.28 5.49 10.37
CA PHE A 433 4.92 6.18 11.50
C PHE A 433 6.41 5.87 11.66
N LEU A 434 6.88 4.67 11.30
CA LEU A 434 8.32 4.34 11.31
C LEU A 434 9.11 5.37 10.49
N PHE A 435 8.71 5.59 9.24
CA PHE A 435 9.44 6.48 8.33
C PHE A 435 9.11 7.96 8.57
N GLN A 436 7.88 8.29 8.96
CA GLN A 436 7.54 9.66 9.36
C GLN A 436 8.41 10.14 10.54
N GLN A 437 8.53 9.34 11.61
CA GLN A 437 9.32 9.71 12.78
C GLN A 437 10.83 9.59 12.53
N ALA A 438 11.29 8.56 11.82
CA ALA A 438 12.70 8.38 11.48
C ALA A 438 13.24 9.50 10.58
N SER A 439 12.48 9.94 9.57
CA SER A 439 12.89 11.03 8.67
C SER A 439 12.99 12.38 9.38
N LYS A 440 12.15 12.64 10.40
CA LYS A 440 12.28 13.83 11.26
C LYS A 440 13.58 13.85 12.08
N VAL A 441 14.24 12.71 12.29
CA VAL A 441 15.51 12.60 13.04
C VAL A 441 16.67 12.10 12.17
N GLY A 442 16.60 12.34 10.85
CA GLY A 442 17.74 12.23 9.95
C GLY A 442 17.90 10.89 9.22
N PHE A 443 16.95 9.96 9.33
CA PHE A 443 17.01 8.65 8.67
C PHE A 443 16.10 8.54 7.44
N SER A 444 16.65 8.17 6.29
CA SER A 444 15.85 7.65 5.17
C SER A 444 15.25 6.27 5.49
N HIS A 445 14.29 5.84 4.66
CA HIS A 445 13.74 4.48 4.67
C HIS A 445 14.85 3.40 4.63
N SER A 446 15.83 3.56 3.74
CA SER A 446 16.92 2.59 3.60
C SER A 446 17.80 2.56 4.85
N ASN A 447 18.17 3.74 5.38
CA ASN A 447 19.07 3.85 6.51
C ASN A 447 18.42 3.32 7.81
N ILE A 448 17.13 3.61 8.09
CA ILE A 448 16.46 3.06 9.28
C ILE A 448 16.30 1.53 9.20
N LEU A 449 15.88 0.98 8.06
CA LEU A 449 15.71 -0.47 7.90
C LEU A 449 17.05 -1.22 7.96
N ARG A 450 18.09 -0.70 7.30
CA ARG A 450 19.46 -1.25 7.38
C ARG A 450 20.05 -1.13 8.78
N SER A 451 19.70 -0.08 9.53
CA SER A 451 20.06 0.07 10.95
C SER A 451 19.40 -1.01 11.82
N ILE A 452 18.10 -1.26 11.62
CA ILE A 452 17.35 -2.32 12.32
C ILE A 452 17.94 -3.70 12.04
N ILE A 453 18.21 -4.03 10.75
CA ILE A 453 18.83 -5.31 10.37
C ILE A 453 20.24 -5.43 10.98
N SER A 454 21.05 -4.37 10.92
CA SER A 454 22.41 -4.37 11.48
C SER A 454 22.39 -4.54 13.01
N ARG A 455 21.42 -3.92 13.70
CA ARG A 455 21.20 -4.10 15.14
C ARG A 455 20.82 -5.54 15.48
N ALA A 456 19.94 -6.15 14.70
CA ALA A 456 19.54 -7.55 14.87
C ALA A 456 20.73 -8.50 14.68
N CYS A 457 21.54 -8.30 13.63
CA CYS A 457 22.75 -9.09 13.39
C CYS A 457 23.74 -9.07 14.57
N LEU A 458 23.82 -7.98 15.33
CA LEU A 458 24.68 -7.92 16.54
C LEU A 458 24.22 -8.86 17.67
N ARG A 459 22.98 -9.34 17.67
CA ARG A 459 22.49 -10.35 18.64
C ARG A 459 23.02 -11.75 18.35
N PHE A 460 23.55 -12.00 17.14
CA PHE A 460 23.99 -13.31 16.68
C PHE A 460 25.51 -13.29 16.39
N PRO A 461 26.36 -13.99 17.19
CA PRO A 461 27.81 -13.88 17.10
C PRO A 461 28.41 -14.17 15.71
N GLU A 462 27.79 -15.06 14.93
CA GLU A 462 28.23 -15.40 13.58
C GLU A 462 28.02 -14.25 12.57
N LEU A 463 26.95 -13.45 12.78
CA LEU A 463 26.56 -12.35 11.90
C LEU A 463 27.20 -11.00 12.29
N ALA A 464 27.63 -10.85 13.54
CA ALA A 464 28.28 -9.62 14.05
C ALA A 464 29.52 -9.19 13.22
N THR A 465 30.12 -10.08 12.43
CA THR A 465 31.24 -9.73 11.54
C THR A 465 30.81 -8.93 10.31
N TYR A 466 29.60 -9.14 9.77
CA TYR A 466 29.07 -8.39 8.63
C TYR A 466 28.93 -6.89 8.96
N SER A 467 28.44 -6.61 10.16
CA SER A 467 28.22 -5.26 10.68
C SER A 467 29.53 -4.48 10.95
N SER A 468 30.70 -5.07 10.70
CA SER A 468 32.00 -4.38 10.78
C SER A 468 32.56 -3.99 9.41
N LYS A 469 32.12 -4.63 8.32
CA LYS A 469 32.75 -4.56 6.99
C LYS A 469 31.99 -3.73 5.93
N SER A 470 30.68 -3.55 6.04
CA SER A 470 29.93 -2.64 5.15
C SER A 470 30.47 -1.19 5.19
N SER A 471 31.07 -0.84 6.32
CA SER A 471 31.80 0.41 6.62
C SER A 471 32.84 0.85 5.59
N GLN A 472 33.44 -0.09 4.83
CA GLN A 472 34.45 0.21 3.80
C GLN A 472 33.84 0.61 2.45
N PHE A 473 32.67 0.08 2.08
CA PHE A 473 32.00 0.44 0.82
C PHE A 473 31.23 1.75 0.94
N GLN A 474 30.44 1.93 2.02
CA GLN A 474 29.68 3.17 2.23
C GLN A 474 30.56 4.42 2.44
N LYS A 475 31.83 4.27 2.88
CA LYS A 475 32.77 5.40 2.97
C LYS A 475 33.06 6.05 1.63
N ASN A 476 33.04 5.30 0.52
CA ASN A 476 33.22 5.87 -0.81
C ASN A 476 31.99 6.70 -1.22
N LEU A 477 30.77 6.20 -0.95
CA LEU A 477 29.50 6.92 -1.18
C LEU A 477 29.36 8.19 -0.33
N ASN A 478 29.67 8.14 0.98
CA ASN A 478 29.45 9.31 1.85
C ASN A 478 30.54 10.39 1.70
N SER A 479 31.71 10.05 1.16
CA SER A 479 32.79 11.03 0.89
C SER A 479 32.40 12.12 -0.12
N SER A 480 31.37 11.89 -0.94
CA SER A 480 30.82 12.88 -1.88
C SER A 480 29.62 13.68 -1.31
N LYS A 481 28.92 13.16 -0.30
CA LYS A 481 27.67 13.77 0.22
C LYS A 481 27.88 14.76 1.38
N LEU A 482 28.84 14.55 2.29
CA LEU A 482 29.11 15.47 3.41
C LEU A 482 30.43 16.26 3.29
N ASN A 483 30.39 17.35 2.53
CA ASN A 483 31.17 18.57 2.80
C ASN A 483 30.38 19.77 2.28
N GLY A 484 30.36 20.86 3.06
CA GLY A 484 29.36 21.91 2.94
C GLY A 484 29.72 23.11 2.04
N THR A 485 28.81 24.09 2.08
CA THR A 485 28.79 25.39 1.37
C THR A 485 28.39 25.37 -0.10
N SER A 486 27.49 26.30 -0.42
CA SER A 486 26.78 26.49 -1.68
C SER A 486 27.67 27.06 -2.79
N LYS A 487 28.40 26.18 -3.47
CA LYS A 487 28.85 26.36 -4.86
C LYS A 487 28.56 25.07 -5.63
N GLY A 488 28.17 25.21 -6.90
CA GLY A 488 27.57 24.13 -7.68
C GLY A 488 28.36 22.81 -7.65
N ARG A 489 27.67 21.71 -7.31
CA ARG A 489 28.20 20.35 -7.47
C ARG A 489 28.11 19.97 -8.95
N GLU A 490 29.16 20.29 -9.72
CA GLU A 490 29.30 19.82 -11.10
C GLU A 490 29.26 18.28 -11.13
N GLY A 491 28.27 17.69 -11.80
CA GLY A 491 28.21 16.24 -12.09
C GLY A 491 26.90 15.52 -11.79
N PHE A 492 26.00 16.06 -10.95
CA PHE A 492 24.70 15.42 -10.64
C PHE A 492 23.59 15.95 -11.55
N ARG A 493 22.75 15.06 -12.08
CA ARG A 493 21.55 15.47 -12.83
C ARG A 493 20.45 15.89 -11.84
N LYS A 494 20.07 17.17 -11.89
CA LYS A 494 18.95 17.70 -11.11
C LYS A 494 17.62 17.16 -11.65
N VAL A 495 16.77 16.68 -10.77
CA VAL A 495 15.43 16.15 -11.10
C VAL A 495 14.42 16.71 -10.13
N PHE A 496 13.35 17.32 -10.62
CA PHE A 496 12.22 17.73 -9.79
C PHE A 496 11.02 16.82 -10.05
N VAL A 497 10.51 16.14 -9.02
CA VAL A 497 9.30 15.31 -9.12
C VAL A 497 8.11 16.14 -8.69
N LEU A 498 7.29 16.58 -9.64
CA LEU A 498 6.15 17.46 -9.40
C LEU A 498 4.85 16.65 -9.28
N PHE A 499 4.10 16.85 -8.19
CA PHE A 499 2.84 16.17 -7.89
C PHE A 499 1.87 17.08 -7.12
N GLY A 500 0.64 16.64 -6.89
CA GLY A 500 -0.43 17.41 -6.24
C GLY A 500 -1.48 17.89 -7.22
N GLY A 501 -1.80 19.19 -7.19
CA GLY A 501 -2.87 19.80 -7.98
C GLY A 501 -4.19 19.96 -7.22
N ASP A 502 -5.19 20.55 -7.88
CA ASP A 502 -6.50 20.89 -7.32
C ASP A 502 -7.65 19.96 -7.77
N THR A 503 -7.31 18.87 -8.47
CA THR A 503 -8.26 17.88 -9.00
C THR A 503 -8.74 16.89 -7.93
N SER A 504 -9.72 16.03 -8.29
CA SER A 504 -10.08 14.84 -7.50
C SER A 504 -8.91 13.83 -7.43
N GLU A 505 -8.02 13.82 -8.41
CA GLU A 505 -6.91 12.87 -8.55
C GLU A 505 -5.65 13.27 -7.75
N ARG A 506 -5.65 14.43 -7.08
CA ARG A 506 -4.50 14.99 -6.33
C ARG A 506 -3.90 14.03 -5.28
N GLN A 507 -4.69 13.17 -4.65
CA GLN A 507 -4.18 12.19 -3.67
C GLN A 507 -3.43 11.03 -4.37
N VAL A 508 -3.94 10.57 -5.52
CA VAL A 508 -3.23 9.61 -6.38
C VAL A 508 -1.95 10.24 -6.93
N SER A 509 -1.97 11.55 -7.20
CA SER A 509 -0.80 12.31 -7.64
C SER A 509 0.26 12.36 -6.55
N LEU A 510 -0.10 12.68 -5.29
CA LEU A 510 0.83 12.59 -4.14
C LEU A 510 1.45 11.19 -4.03
N MET A 511 0.63 10.13 -4.00
CA MET A 511 1.13 8.75 -3.90
C MET A 511 2.07 8.39 -5.07
N SER A 512 1.76 8.86 -6.29
CA SER A 512 2.57 8.66 -7.48
C SER A 512 3.91 9.40 -7.40
N GLY A 513 3.88 10.67 -7.00
CA GLY A 513 5.06 11.50 -6.82
C GLY A 513 6.00 10.97 -5.74
N THR A 514 5.47 10.56 -4.60
CA THR A 514 6.23 9.92 -3.51
C THR A 514 6.90 8.63 -3.99
N ASN A 515 6.16 7.75 -4.68
CA ASN A 515 6.71 6.49 -5.18
C ASN A 515 7.81 6.69 -6.24
N VAL A 516 7.61 7.62 -7.19
CA VAL A 516 8.61 8.01 -8.19
C VAL A 516 9.86 8.57 -7.51
N TRP A 517 9.69 9.49 -6.57
CA TRP A 517 10.79 10.13 -5.85
C TRP A 517 11.63 9.13 -5.05
N LEU A 518 10.99 8.24 -4.26
CA LEU A 518 11.69 7.19 -3.51
C LEU A 518 12.49 6.25 -4.43
N ASN A 519 11.93 5.86 -5.57
CA ASN A 519 12.61 4.99 -6.55
C ASN A 519 13.78 5.68 -7.26
N LEU A 520 13.70 6.99 -7.52
CA LEU A 520 14.78 7.73 -8.17
C LEU A 520 15.89 8.16 -7.19
N GLN A 521 15.60 8.29 -5.89
CA GLN A 521 16.57 8.58 -4.83
C GLN A 521 17.66 7.51 -4.66
N GLY A 522 17.42 6.27 -5.15
CA GLY A 522 18.41 5.19 -5.14
C GLY A 522 19.54 5.29 -6.17
N PHE A 523 19.59 6.36 -6.99
CA PHE A 523 20.60 6.54 -8.04
C PHE A 523 21.61 7.63 -7.67
N ASP A 524 22.89 7.27 -7.58
CA ASP A 524 23.97 8.18 -7.17
C ASP A 524 24.31 9.29 -8.19
N ASP A 525 23.84 9.22 -9.43
CA ASP A 525 24.00 10.28 -10.44
C ASP A 525 22.86 11.31 -10.43
N LEU A 526 21.82 11.10 -9.62
CA LEU A 526 20.65 11.97 -9.53
C LEU A 526 20.62 12.78 -8.23
N ASP A 527 20.05 13.98 -8.32
CA ASP A 527 19.67 14.80 -7.17
C ASP A 527 18.19 15.17 -7.33
N VAL A 528 17.34 14.46 -6.58
CA VAL A 528 15.89 14.36 -6.83
C VAL A 528 15.09 15.11 -5.76
N THR A 529 14.59 16.29 -6.10
CA THR A 529 13.77 17.13 -5.20
C THR A 529 12.26 16.89 -5.44
N PRO A 530 11.50 16.46 -4.41
CA PRO A 530 10.05 16.35 -4.50
C PRO A 530 9.40 17.74 -4.40
N CYS A 531 8.39 18.01 -5.23
CA CYS A 531 7.73 19.30 -5.34
C CYS A 531 6.19 19.15 -5.32
N LEU A 532 5.52 19.78 -4.36
CA LEU A 532 4.06 19.84 -4.30
C LEU A 532 3.55 21.07 -5.07
N LEU A 533 2.75 20.81 -6.10
CA LEU A 533 1.88 21.76 -6.77
C LEU A 533 0.64 21.99 -5.89
N ALA A 534 0.45 23.20 -5.41
CA ALA A 534 -0.67 23.59 -4.55
C ALA A 534 -1.27 24.93 -5.01
N ARG A 535 -2.36 25.35 -4.37
CA ARG A 535 -3.06 26.59 -4.67
C ARG A 535 -2.95 27.52 -3.47
N SER A 536 -2.64 28.79 -3.69
CA SER A 536 -2.42 29.76 -2.60
C SER A 536 -3.64 29.83 -1.68
N ILE A 537 -3.37 29.80 -0.36
CA ILE A 537 -4.36 29.89 0.72
C ILE A 537 -4.59 31.38 1.12
N ASP A 538 -4.30 32.34 0.24
CA ASP A 538 -4.49 33.77 0.55
C ASP A 538 -5.97 34.10 0.81
N HIS A 539 -6.34 34.12 2.11
CA HIS A 539 -7.67 34.46 2.61
C HIS A 539 -7.98 35.96 2.42
N SER A 540 -8.17 36.43 1.19
CA SER A 540 -8.65 37.79 0.92
C SER A 540 -9.58 37.91 -0.29
N SER A 541 -10.76 38.50 -0.01
CA SER A 541 -11.76 39.09 -0.92
C SER A 541 -12.53 38.17 -1.89
N ASN A 542 -13.81 37.96 -1.54
CA ASN A 542 -14.91 37.88 -2.51
C ASN A 542 -14.98 39.16 -3.35
N THR A 543 -14.39 39.16 -4.55
CA THR A 543 -14.73 40.12 -5.61
C THR A 543 -14.85 39.39 -6.94
N ASP A 544 -16.08 39.11 -7.37
CA ASP A 544 -16.39 38.60 -8.70
C ASP A 544 -16.11 39.67 -9.77
N SER A 545 -14.98 39.59 -10.47
CA SER A 545 -14.75 40.32 -11.74
C SER A 545 -13.79 39.59 -12.70
N ASP A 546 -12.58 39.23 -12.26
CA ASP A 546 -11.47 38.88 -13.19
C ASP A 546 -11.07 37.39 -13.19
N LYS A 547 -12.05 36.49 -13.35
CA LYS A 547 -11.86 35.03 -13.24
C LYS A 547 -11.05 34.32 -14.35
N LYS A 548 -10.47 35.03 -15.35
CA LYS A 548 -9.71 34.38 -16.44
C LYS A 548 -8.19 34.45 -16.32
N ASP A 549 -7.60 35.51 -15.78
CA ASP A 549 -6.15 35.61 -15.55
C ASP A 549 -5.71 35.28 -14.10
N ALA A 550 -6.67 35.11 -13.18
CA ALA A 550 -6.40 34.71 -11.80
C ALA A 550 -6.00 33.22 -11.63
N GLY A 551 -6.22 32.38 -12.65
CA GLY A 551 -6.03 30.93 -12.57
C GLY A 551 -4.60 30.49 -12.29
N LEU A 552 -3.65 30.84 -13.18
CA LEU A 552 -2.24 30.42 -13.07
C LEU A 552 -1.44 31.22 -12.04
N ASN A 553 -1.85 32.45 -11.73
CA ASN A 553 -1.15 33.30 -10.75
C ASN A 553 -1.44 32.91 -9.29
N SER A 554 -2.44 32.06 -9.05
CA SER A 554 -2.77 31.52 -7.71
C SER A 554 -2.18 30.13 -7.45
N ILE A 555 -1.32 29.62 -8.35
CA ILE A 555 -0.66 28.32 -8.24
C ILE A 555 0.74 28.49 -7.65
N GLU A 556 1.00 27.76 -6.57
CA GLU A 556 2.27 27.70 -5.87
C GLU A 556 2.93 26.33 -6.06
N VAL A 557 4.26 26.31 -5.98
CA VAL A 557 5.05 25.08 -5.91
C VAL A 557 5.91 25.12 -4.66
N TRP A 558 5.82 24.06 -3.86
CA TRP A 558 6.61 23.86 -2.65
C TRP A 558 7.67 22.79 -2.90
N SER A 559 8.95 23.15 -2.84
CA SER A 559 10.04 22.17 -2.76
C SER A 559 10.09 21.60 -1.35
N LEU A 560 10.00 20.27 -1.25
CA LEU A 560 9.77 19.58 0.02
C LEU A 560 11.03 18.88 0.56
N PRO A 561 11.35 19.01 1.86
CA PRO A 561 12.28 18.13 2.52
C PRO A 561 11.65 16.75 2.76
N TYR A 562 12.50 15.72 2.85
CA TYR A 562 12.10 14.30 2.94
C TYR A 562 10.95 14.02 3.93
N SER A 563 10.99 14.64 5.12
CA SER A 563 10.02 14.38 6.20
C SER A 563 8.60 14.94 6.00
N LEU A 564 8.41 15.81 4.99
CA LEU A 564 7.11 16.43 4.69
C LEU A 564 6.37 15.73 3.54
N VAL A 565 7.08 14.98 2.69
CA VAL A 565 6.49 14.18 1.60
C VAL A 565 5.68 12.98 2.13
N LEU A 566 6.09 12.45 3.28
CA LEU A 566 5.52 11.23 3.87
C LEU A 566 4.19 11.50 4.58
N ARG A 567 3.14 11.77 3.81
CA ARG A 567 1.76 12.03 4.27
C ARG A 567 0.76 11.32 3.35
N HIS A 568 -0.47 11.11 3.83
CA HIS A 568 -1.51 10.44 3.07
C HIS A 568 -2.32 11.41 2.19
N THR A 569 -2.35 12.70 2.51
CA THR A 569 -3.06 13.71 1.70
C THR A 569 -2.24 14.94 1.35
N THR A 570 -2.57 15.58 0.22
CA THR A 570 -1.95 16.85 -0.21
C THR A 570 -2.14 17.98 0.79
N GLU A 571 -3.25 17.95 1.53
CA GLU A 571 -3.62 18.89 2.56
C GLU A 571 -2.73 18.73 3.80
N GLU A 572 -2.48 17.50 4.26
CA GLU A 572 -1.51 17.21 5.33
C GLU A 572 -0.08 17.67 4.97
N VAL A 573 0.34 17.51 3.71
CA VAL A 573 1.65 18.01 3.25
C VAL A 573 1.70 19.53 3.35
N LEU A 574 0.66 20.22 2.92
CA LEU A 574 0.57 21.68 2.90
C LEU A 574 0.51 22.26 4.32
N ASP A 575 -0.32 21.69 5.20
CA ASP A 575 -0.39 22.05 6.62
C ASP A 575 0.97 21.84 7.31
N ALA A 576 1.64 20.71 7.04
CA ALA A 576 2.95 20.43 7.60
C ALA A 576 4.06 21.33 7.01
N CYS A 577 3.91 21.86 5.79
CA CYS A 577 4.78 22.92 5.25
C CYS A 577 4.58 24.24 5.98
N MET A 578 3.32 24.63 6.23
CA MET A 578 2.99 25.84 6.97
C MET A 578 3.46 25.77 8.44
N GLU A 579 3.32 24.62 9.10
CA GLU A 579 3.88 24.41 10.45
C GLU A 579 5.42 24.46 10.44
N ALA A 580 6.07 23.87 9.44
CA ALA A 580 7.54 23.83 9.35
C ALA A 580 8.18 25.21 9.18
N ILE A 581 7.50 26.17 8.55
CA ILE A 581 8.00 27.56 8.38
C ILE A 581 7.57 28.50 9.51
N GLU A 582 6.69 28.09 10.42
CA GLU A 582 6.30 28.92 11.56
C GLU A 582 7.48 29.01 12.56
N PRO A 583 7.99 30.22 12.89
CA PRO A 583 9.25 30.37 13.61
C PRO A 583 9.34 29.67 14.97
N ALA A 584 8.25 29.65 15.77
CA ALA A 584 8.26 29.00 17.07
C ALA A 584 8.26 27.47 16.95
N ARG A 585 7.47 26.92 16.01
CA ARG A 585 7.42 25.49 15.66
C ARG A 585 8.71 24.98 15.06
N ALA A 586 9.32 25.73 14.14
CA ALA A 586 10.63 25.41 13.57
C ALA A 586 11.70 25.30 14.68
N ALA A 587 11.75 26.28 15.59
CA ALA A 587 12.70 26.29 16.71
C ALA A 587 12.46 25.14 17.71
N LEU A 588 11.20 24.84 18.05
CA LEU A 588 10.84 23.71 18.91
C LEU A 588 11.21 22.37 18.27
N THR A 589 10.87 22.20 16.99
CA THR A 589 11.13 20.97 16.23
C THR A 589 12.62 20.71 16.09
N SER A 590 13.42 21.71 15.69
CA SER A 590 14.87 21.53 15.56
C SER A 590 15.52 21.27 16.93
N ARG A 591 15.06 21.90 18.02
CA ARG A 591 15.52 21.59 19.39
C ARG A 591 15.27 20.13 19.77
N LEU A 592 14.05 19.63 19.57
CA LEU A 592 13.69 18.25 19.90
C LEU A 592 14.41 17.25 18.99
N ARG A 593 14.46 17.51 17.68
CA ARG A 593 15.21 16.74 16.68
C ARG A 593 16.68 16.57 17.10
N ASN A 594 17.37 17.67 17.39
CA ASN A 594 18.78 17.63 17.78
C ASN A 594 18.99 16.86 19.09
N GLN A 595 18.04 16.88 20.03
CA GLN A 595 18.11 16.03 21.23
C GLN A 595 18.08 14.54 20.85
N VAL A 596 17.06 14.09 20.09
CA VAL A 596 16.94 12.69 19.67
C VAL A 596 18.13 12.24 18.84
N MET A 597 18.62 13.06 17.91
CA MET A 597 19.76 12.72 17.07
C MET A 597 21.07 12.56 17.87
N ASN A 598 21.26 13.33 18.94
CA ASN A 598 22.41 13.14 19.83
C ASN A 598 22.32 11.82 20.60
N GLU A 599 21.14 11.49 21.15
CA GLU A 599 20.89 10.21 21.83
C GLU A 599 21.10 9.01 20.88
N LEU A 600 20.58 9.08 19.65
CA LEU A 600 20.80 8.11 18.58
C LEU A 600 22.28 8.00 18.21
N ALA A 601 22.98 9.12 18.02
CA ALA A 601 24.40 9.13 17.68
C ALA A 601 25.27 8.53 18.78
N GLU A 602 24.97 8.82 20.06
CA GLU A 602 25.71 8.26 21.20
C GLU A 602 25.64 6.72 21.23
N GLY A 603 24.49 6.14 20.89
CA GLY A 603 24.37 4.69 20.70
C GLY A 603 25.05 4.19 19.43
N LEU A 604 24.67 4.76 18.29
CA LEU A 604 24.94 4.17 16.98
C LEU A 604 26.39 4.35 16.50
N THR A 605 27.05 5.46 16.84
CA THR A 605 28.46 5.69 16.46
C THR A 605 29.43 4.72 17.14
N LYS A 606 28.99 3.98 18.16
CA LYS A 606 29.73 2.86 18.76
C LYS A 606 29.84 1.65 17.83
N HIS A 607 29.05 1.59 16.75
CA HIS A 607 29.03 0.48 15.79
C HIS A 607 29.67 0.87 14.45
N GLY A 608 30.54 0.00 13.92
CA GLY A 608 31.29 0.29 12.70
C GLY A 608 30.45 0.44 11.42
N TRP A 609 29.23 -0.12 11.38
CA TRP A 609 28.32 -0.03 10.24
C TRP A 609 27.59 1.31 10.14
N PHE A 610 27.44 2.07 11.24
CA PHE A 610 26.70 3.32 11.20
C PHE A 610 27.59 4.43 10.61
N THR A 611 27.24 4.86 9.40
CA THR A 611 28.01 5.87 8.66
C THR A 611 27.46 7.29 8.78
N GLY A 612 26.37 7.47 9.55
CA GLY A 612 25.73 8.75 9.84
C GLY A 612 24.27 8.81 9.45
N PHE A 613 23.67 9.99 9.67
CA PHE A 613 22.34 10.36 9.22
C PHE A 613 22.41 10.85 7.77
N ASP A 614 21.40 10.52 6.97
CA ASP A 614 21.34 10.78 5.53
C ASP A 614 20.26 11.79 5.11
N ILE A 615 19.49 12.33 6.06
CA ILE A 615 18.54 13.44 5.86
C ILE A 615 18.98 14.69 6.64
N ALA A 616 19.07 15.83 5.94
CA ALA A 616 19.36 17.15 6.49
C ALA A 616 18.14 17.83 7.16
N ASP A 617 18.39 18.83 8.00
CA ASP A 617 17.36 19.69 8.62
C ASP A 617 17.01 20.84 7.67
N GLU A 618 16.31 20.53 6.58
CA GLU A 618 15.93 21.50 5.55
C GLU A 618 14.47 21.94 5.71
N LEU A 619 14.23 23.25 5.55
CA LEU A 619 12.89 23.83 5.52
C LEU A 619 12.31 23.77 4.10
N PRO A 620 10.98 23.61 3.94
CA PRO A 620 10.36 23.68 2.63
C PRO A 620 10.46 25.09 2.04
N VAL A 621 10.58 25.18 0.72
CA VAL A 621 10.71 26.45 0.00
C VAL A 621 9.52 26.65 -0.93
N ARG A 622 8.83 27.79 -0.79
CA ARG A 622 7.64 28.18 -1.56
C ARG A 622 8.01 29.09 -2.72
N TYR A 623 7.45 28.80 -3.88
CA TYR A 623 7.58 29.59 -5.11
C TYR A 623 6.19 29.80 -5.73
N SER A 624 5.97 30.88 -6.48
CA SER A 624 4.91 30.84 -7.50
C SER A 624 5.31 29.89 -8.64
N LEU A 625 4.34 29.31 -9.37
CA LEU A 625 4.64 28.41 -10.50
C LEU A 625 5.62 29.02 -11.51
N LYS A 626 5.52 30.32 -11.79
CA LYS A 626 6.42 31.02 -12.72
C LYS A 626 7.84 31.19 -12.19
N GLU A 627 8.02 31.36 -10.88
CA GLU A 627 9.34 31.42 -10.25
C GLU A 627 9.97 30.03 -10.18
N TRP A 628 9.18 29.00 -9.86
CA TRP A 628 9.65 27.62 -9.83
C TRP A 628 10.13 27.12 -11.20
N ILE A 629 9.40 27.43 -12.28
CA ILE A 629 9.82 27.11 -13.65
C ILE A 629 11.16 27.78 -13.99
N LYS A 630 11.34 29.06 -13.65
CA LYS A 630 12.63 29.76 -13.84
C LYS A 630 13.74 29.12 -13.02
N PHE A 631 13.48 28.79 -11.76
CA PHE A 631 14.44 28.11 -10.90
C PHE A 631 14.84 26.74 -11.46
N ALA A 632 13.88 25.94 -11.94
CA ALA A 632 14.14 24.64 -12.59
C ALA A 632 15.06 24.79 -13.83
N LYS A 633 14.86 25.83 -14.63
CA LYS A 633 15.73 26.20 -15.75
C LYS A 633 17.12 26.65 -15.30
N GLU A 634 17.22 27.49 -14.26
CA GLU A 634 18.48 28.00 -13.71
C GLU A 634 19.37 26.89 -13.12
N VAL A 635 18.78 25.79 -12.64
CA VAL A 635 19.52 24.62 -12.13
C VAL A 635 19.58 23.45 -13.12
N GLU A 636 19.18 23.65 -14.38
CA GLU A 636 19.15 22.64 -15.46
C GLU A 636 18.41 21.34 -15.07
N ALA A 637 17.32 21.45 -14.30
CA ALA A 637 16.55 20.31 -13.83
C ALA A 637 15.70 19.66 -14.94
N THR A 638 15.61 18.33 -14.92
CA THR A 638 14.51 17.61 -15.58
C THR A 638 13.29 17.55 -14.66
N VAL A 639 12.10 17.87 -15.16
CA VAL A 639 10.84 17.72 -14.40
C VAL A 639 10.22 16.35 -14.65
N PHE A 640 10.14 15.51 -13.62
CA PHE A 640 9.29 14.33 -13.65
C PHE A 640 7.86 14.77 -13.30
N ILE A 641 6.93 14.66 -14.26
CA ILE A 641 5.53 15.02 -14.07
C ILE A 641 4.79 13.81 -13.49
N ALA A 642 4.27 13.97 -12.28
CA ALA A 642 3.35 13.05 -11.61
C ALA A 642 2.05 13.76 -11.16
N VAL A 643 1.77 14.95 -11.71
CA VAL A 643 0.51 15.71 -11.54
C VAL A 643 -0.58 15.05 -12.38
N HIS A 644 -1.67 14.60 -11.74
CA HIS A 644 -2.77 13.89 -12.42
C HIS A 644 -3.99 14.79 -12.63
N GLY A 645 -4.56 14.70 -13.83
CA GLY A 645 -5.63 15.56 -14.29
C GLY A 645 -5.25 17.05 -14.40
N GLY A 646 -6.21 17.86 -14.85
CA GLY A 646 -6.06 19.32 -14.95
C GLY A 646 -4.79 19.72 -15.73
N ILE A 647 -4.04 20.69 -15.20
CA ILE A 647 -2.84 21.22 -15.87
C ILE A 647 -1.73 20.18 -16.09
N GLY A 648 -1.76 19.05 -15.38
CA GLY A 648 -0.81 17.95 -15.53
C GLY A 648 -1.02 17.12 -16.80
N GLU A 649 -2.24 17.11 -17.34
CA GLU A 649 -2.63 16.26 -18.48
C GLU A 649 -3.33 16.99 -19.63
N ASP A 650 -3.79 18.23 -19.44
CA ASP A 650 -4.44 19.02 -20.49
C ASP A 650 -3.46 19.73 -21.47
N GLY A 651 -2.15 19.59 -21.23
CA GLY A 651 -1.07 20.21 -22.00
C GLY A 651 -0.61 21.57 -21.47
N THR A 652 -1.21 22.11 -20.41
CA THR A 652 -0.87 23.43 -19.86
C THR A 652 0.51 23.46 -19.21
N LEU A 653 0.80 22.51 -18.30
CA LEU A 653 2.12 22.43 -17.66
C LEU A 653 3.21 22.12 -18.70
N GLN A 654 2.94 21.18 -19.59
CA GLN A 654 3.81 20.80 -20.71
C GLN A 654 4.19 22.04 -21.54
N PHE A 655 3.22 22.84 -21.95
CA PHE A 655 3.46 24.06 -22.73
C PHE A 655 4.32 25.09 -22.00
N LEU A 656 4.13 25.24 -20.67
CA LEU A 656 4.93 26.16 -19.87
C LEU A 656 6.39 25.69 -19.75
N LEU A 657 6.63 24.38 -19.66
CA LEU A 657 7.98 23.79 -19.62
C LEU A 657 8.65 23.84 -21.00
N ASP A 658 7.94 23.47 -22.08
CA ASP A 658 8.40 23.57 -23.47
C ASP A 658 8.81 25.02 -23.81
N THR A 659 8.01 26.02 -23.39
CA THR A 659 8.27 27.46 -23.64
C THR A 659 9.60 27.93 -23.04
N GLU A 660 9.99 27.37 -21.90
CA GLU A 660 11.24 27.71 -21.22
C GLU A 660 12.41 26.76 -21.58
N GLY A 661 12.15 25.72 -22.38
CA GLY A 661 13.16 24.72 -22.80
C GLY A 661 13.53 23.72 -21.71
N ILE A 662 12.62 23.45 -20.77
CA ILE A 662 12.84 22.55 -19.64
C ILE A 662 12.44 21.13 -20.03
N LEU A 663 13.36 20.18 -19.88
CA LEU A 663 13.12 18.76 -20.17
C LEU A 663 12.15 18.17 -19.15
N TYR A 664 11.21 17.35 -19.60
CA TYR A 664 10.24 16.71 -18.71
C TYR A 664 9.79 15.33 -19.21
N THR A 665 9.21 14.52 -18.32
CA THR A 665 8.75 13.16 -18.62
C THR A 665 7.32 13.12 -19.15
N GLY A 666 7.07 12.29 -20.17
CA GLY A 666 5.75 12.07 -20.75
C GLY A 666 5.47 12.92 -21.99
N PRO A 667 4.22 12.91 -22.51
CA PRO A 667 3.91 13.47 -23.82
C PRO A 667 4.02 15.01 -23.95
N GLY A 668 4.21 15.47 -25.19
CA GLY A 668 4.16 16.88 -25.57
C GLY A 668 2.80 17.57 -25.32
N ALA A 669 2.80 18.90 -25.14
CA ALA A 669 1.60 19.69 -24.85
C ALA A 669 0.42 19.43 -25.81
N MET A 670 0.70 19.27 -27.11
CA MET A 670 -0.32 18.97 -28.13
C MET A 670 -0.89 17.55 -28.03
N ALA A 671 -0.07 16.58 -27.64
CA ALA A 671 -0.49 15.19 -27.43
C ALA A 671 -1.37 15.09 -26.17
N SER A 672 -0.90 15.63 -25.04
CA SER A 672 -1.66 15.76 -23.78
C SER A 672 -3.02 16.40 -24.00
N LYS A 673 -3.06 17.59 -24.61
CA LYS A 673 -4.30 18.30 -24.97
C LYS A 673 -5.27 17.49 -25.85
N THR A 674 -4.75 16.67 -26.76
CA THR A 674 -5.55 15.82 -27.65
C THR A 674 -6.10 14.60 -26.92
N CYS A 675 -5.31 14.00 -26.02
CA CYS A 675 -5.66 12.81 -25.24
C CYS A 675 -6.66 13.13 -24.11
N MET A 676 -6.52 14.27 -23.45
CA MET A 676 -7.45 14.74 -22.42
C MET A 676 -8.86 14.97 -23.00
N ASP A 677 -8.97 15.38 -24.27
CA ASP A 677 -10.24 15.49 -24.97
C ASP A 677 -10.59 14.17 -25.67
N LYS A 678 -11.45 13.38 -25.00
CA LYS A 678 -11.92 12.06 -25.46
C LYS A 678 -12.64 12.09 -26.82
N VAL A 679 -13.00 13.27 -27.34
CA VAL A 679 -13.57 13.43 -28.70
C VAL A 679 -12.45 13.68 -29.71
N ALA A 680 -11.53 14.60 -29.41
CA ALA A 680 -10.35 14.87 -30.25
C ALA A 680 -9.50 13.61 -30.47
N THR A 681 -9.30 12.81 -29.41
CA THR A 681 -8.63 11.50 -29.49
C THR A 681 -9.25 10.58 -30.53
N SER A 682 -10.59 10.45 -30.56
CA SER A 682 -11.25 9.58 -31.53
C SER A 682 -11.20 10.13 -32.95
N LEU A 683 -11.33 11.45 -33.14
CA LEU A 683 -11.18 12.07 -34.46
C LEU A 683 -9.76 11.90 -35.02
N ALA A 684 -8.73 11.95 -34.17
CA ALA A 684 -7.35 11.70 -34.58
C ALA A 684 -7.13 10.24 -35.06
N LEU A 685 -7.89 9.28 -34.52
CA LEU A 685 -7.73 7.85 -34.80
C LEU A 685 -8.70 7.27 -35.83
N GLU A 686 -9.75 8.01 -36.24
CA GLU A 686 -10.83 7.51 -37.13
C GLU A 686 -10.29 6.90 -38.45
N HIS A 687 -9.23 7.49 -38.99
CA HIS A 687 -8.56 7.03 -40.22
C HIS A 687 -7.81 5.69 -40.10
N LEU A 688 -7.72 5.12 -38.89
CA LEU A 688 -7.08 3.82 -38.62
C LEU A 688 -8.07 2.65 -38.56
N LYS A 689 -9.37 2.89 -38.81
CA LYS A 689 -10.43 1.88 -38.78
C LYS A 689 -10.08 0.61 -39.57
N ASP A 690 -9.58 0.77 -40.80
CA ASP A 690 -9.22 -0.33 -41.69
C ASP A 690 -7.98 -1.12 -41.23
N LYS A 691 -7.28 -0.66 -40.18
CA LYS A 691 -6.17 -1.36 -39.51
C LYS A 691 -6.62 -2.07 -38.22
N GLY A 692 -7.92 -2.03 -37.89
CA GLY A 692 -8.49 -2.64 -36.68
C GLY A 692 -8.32 -1.80 -35.41
N VAL A 693 -8.15 -0.49 -35.57
CA VAL A 693 -8.23 0.50 -34.48
C VAL A 693 -9.58 1.21 -34.60
N LEU A 694 -10.46 0.94 -33.65
CA LEU A 694 -11.85 1.38 -33.65
C LEU A 694 -12.09 2.47 -32.59
N THR A 695 -13.09 3.30 -32.82
CA THR A 695 -13.51 4.37 -31.89
C THR A 695 -15.01 4.29 -31.66
N ILE A 696 -15.45 4.49 -30.41
CA ILE A 696 -16.88 4.44 -30.05
C ILE A 696 -17.59 5.68 -30.63
N ASN A 697 -18.73 5.48 -31.30
CA ASN A 697 -19.59 6.56 -31.79
C ASN A 697 -20.16 7.35 -30.60
N LYS A 698 -20.12 8.68 -30.65
CA LYS A 698 -20.42 9.51 -29.49
C LYS A 698 -21.12 10.83 -29.83
N VAL A 699 -22.03 11.26 -28.97
CA VAL A 699 -22.74 12.56 -29.05
C VAL A 699 -22.31 13.43 -27.87
N VAL A 700 -21.91 14.68 -28.16
CA VAL A 700 -21.57 15.66 -27.13
C VAL A 700 -22.76 16.58 -26.86
N LYS A 701 -23.05 16.88 -25.60
CA LYS A 701 -24.00 17.92 -25.16
C LYS A 701 -23.34 18.82 -24.12
N LYS A 702 -23.73 20.09 -24.08
CA LYS A 702 -23.39 20.97 -22.95
C LYS A 702 -24.27 20.66 -21.74
N LYS A 703 -23.75 20.85 -20.53
CA LYS A 703 -24.54 20.78 -19.27
C LYS A 703 -25.81 21.63 -19.37
N GLU A 704 -25.68 22.88 -19.82
CA GLU A 704 -26.81 23.80 -19.99
C GLU A 704 -27.90 23.27 -20.93
N ASP A 705 -27.51 22.66 -22.06
CA ASP A 705 -28.46 22.17 -23.05
C ASP A 705 -29.19 20.91 -22.54
N LEU A 706 -28.49 20.08 -21.77
CA LEU A 706 -29.05 18.91 -21.09
C LEU A 706 -30.10 19.31 -20.05
N LEU A 707 -29.85 20.38 -19.28
CA LEU A 707 -30.76 20.90 -18.25
C LEU A 707 -31.98 21.65 -18.83
N LYS A 708 -31.84 22.27 -20.01
CA LYS A 708 -32.93 23.03 -20.67
C LYS A 708 -33.92 22.14 -21.44
N MET A 709 -33.51 20.96 -21.90
CA MET A 709 -34.34 20.07 -22.73
C MET A 709 -35.13 19.06 -21.89
N PRO A 710 -36.39 18.70 -22.27
CA PRO A 710 -37.13 17.64 -21.59
C PRO A 710 -36.39 16.31 -21.65
N VAL A 711 -36.09 15.71 -20.49
CA VAL A 711 -35.23 14.52 -20.37
C VAL A 711 -35.65 13.37 -21.31
N ARG A 712 -36.95 13.07 -21.41
CA ARG A 712 -37.47 12.03 -22.32
C ARG A 712 -37.23 12.33 -23.81
N GLN A 713 -37.25 13.60 -24.20
CA GLN A 713 -36.92 14.00 -25.57
C GLN A 713 -35.41 13.83 -25.83
N THR A 714 -34.57 14.23 -24.87
CA THR A 714 -33.12 14.05 -24.94
C THR A 714 -32.73 12.57 -25.00
N TRP A 715 -33.34 11.72 -24.18
CA TRP A 715 -33.15 10.27 -24.20
C TRP A 715 -33.48 9.68 -25.58
N ASN A 716 -34.66 9.97 -26.12
CA ASN A 716 -35.07 9.46 -27.43
C ASN A 716 -34.17 9.96 -28.58
N ASP A 717 -33.70 11.22 -28.53
CA ASP A 717 -32.74 11.79 -29.48
C ASP A 717 -31.39 11.04 -29.45
N LEU A 718 -30.87 10.74 -28.25
CA LEU A 718 -29.61 10.03 -28.06
C LEU A 718 -29.70 8.58 -28.53
N ILE A 719 -30.70 7.83 -28.06
CA ILE A 719 -30.95 6.43 -28.42
C ILE A 719 -31.12 6.26 -29.94
N SER A 720 -31.88 7.17 -30.58
CA SER A 720 -32.07 7.11 -32.04
C SER A 720 -30.81 7.45 -32.84
N LYS A 721 -29.92 8.32 -32.33
CA LYS A 721 -28.66 8.70 -33.00
C LYS A 721 -27.56 7.68 -32.82
N LEU A 722 -27.48 7.09 -31.62
CA LEU A 722 -26.42 6.15 -31.24
C LEU A 722 -26.78 4.69 -31.54
N GLN A 723 -28.05 4.40 -31.87
CA GLN A 723 -28.55 3.07 -32.28
C GLN A 723 -28.29 1.98 -31.23
N CYS A 724 -28.54 2.31 -29.96
CA CYS A 724 -28.24 1.47 -28.80
C CYS A 724 -29.39 1.51 -27.78
N GLU A 725 -29.55 0.47 -26.96
CA GLU A 725 -30.59 0.43 -25.90
C GLU A 725 -30.11 1.05 -24.57
N THR A 726 -28.81 1.01 -24.29
CA THR A 726 -28.21 1.57 -23.06
C THR A 726 -27.02 2.46 -23.39
N LEU A 727 -26.83 3.50 -22.58
CA LEU A 727 -25.85 4.56 -22.80
C LEU A 727 -24.81 4.58 -21.67
N CYS A 728 -23.57 4.90 -22.02
CA CYS A 728 -22.60 5.44 -21.08
C CYS A 728 -22.62 6.97 -21.18
N ILE A 729 -22.71 7.65 -20.03
CA ILE A 729 -22.47 9.10 -19.91
C ILE A 729 -21.16 9.31 -19.16
N LYS A 730 -20.33 10.25 -19.64
CA LYS A 730 -19.07 10.64 -18.99
C LYS A 730 -18.69 12.09 -19.32
N PRO A 731 -17.86 12.77 -18.50
CA PRO A 731 -17.28 14.06 -18.87
C PRO A 731 -16.38 13.98 -20.10
N ALA A 732 -16.26 15.09 -20.83
CA ALA A 732 -15.43 15.14 -22.04
C ALA A 732 -13.92 15.29 -21.75
N ARG A 733 -13.56 15.91 -20.62
CA ARG A 733 -12.19 16.39 -20.29
C ARG A 733 -11.78 16.20 -18.84
N ASP A 734 -12.46 15.32 -18.10
CA ASP A 734 -12.08 14.94 -16.74
C ASP A 734 -11.51 13.50 -16.72
N GLY A 735 -10.86 13.16 -15.61
CA GLY A 735 -10.15 11.89 -15.39
C GLY A 735 -11.00 10.62 -15.48
N CYS A 736 -10.31 9.48 -15.45
CA CYS A 736 -10.73 8.15 -15.93
C CYS A 736 -12.08 7.58 -15.42
N SER A 737 -12.59 8.08 -14.29
CA SER A 737 -13.74 7.49 -13.58
C SER A 737 -14.74 8.49 -12.99
N THR A 738 -14.41 9.79 -12.95
CA THR A 738 -15.29 10.78 -12.32
C THR A 738 -16.49 11.06 -13.23
N GLY A 739 -17.71 10.94 -12.71
CA GLY A 739 -18.96 11.18 -13.44
C GLY A 739 -19.30 10.11 -14.50
N VAL A 740 -18.67 8.93 -14.48
CA VAL A 740 -19.00 7.87 -15.44
C VAL A 740 -20.21 7.08 -14.95
N ALA A 741 -21.26 6.98 -15.77
CA ALA A 741 -22.48 6.25 -15.41
C ALA A 741 -23.07 5.46 -16.59
N ARG A 742 -23.62 4.27 -16.29
CA ARG A 742 -24.48 3.51 -17.21
C ARG A 742 -25.93 3.96 -17.02
N LEU A 743 -26.56 4.40 -18.10
CA LEU A 743 -27.97 4.79 -18.13
C LEU A 743 -28.75 3.77 -18.96
N CYS A 744 -29.85 3.26 -18.42
CA CYS A 744 -30.72 2.26 -19.03
C CYS A 744 -32.10 2.82 -19.40
N CYS A 745 -32.51 3.94 -18.80
CA CYS A 745 -33.76 4.62 -19.14
C CYS A 745 -33.69 6.16 -19.03
N ALA A 746 -34.75 6.83 -19.47
CA ALA A 746 -34.87 8.29 -19.36
C ALA A 746 -34.91 8.77 -17.90
N GLU A 747 -35.39 7.94 -16.98
CA GLU A 747 -35.43 8.23 -15.56
C GLU A 747 -34.01 8.26 -14.94
N ASP A 748 -33.08 7.40 -15.37
CA ASP A 748 -31.66 7.47 -14.96
C ASP A 748 -31.00 8.78 -15.41
N LEU A 749 -31.28 9.19 -16.66
CA LEU A 749 -30.81 10.47 -17.19
C LEU A 749 -31.35 11.66 -16.38
N ALA A 750 -32.56 11.56 -15.82
CA ALA A 750 -33.12 12.60 -14.95
C ALA A 750 -32.38 12.67 -13.61
N VAL A 751 -32.01 11.52 -13.02
CA VAL A 751 -31.21 11.45 -11.78
C VAL A 751 -29.82 12.06 -12.00
N TYR A 752 -29.14 11.69 -13.08
CA TYR A 752 -27.82 12.25 -13.41
C TYR A 752 -27.90 13.76 -13.71
N ALA A 753 -28.89 14.20 -14.50
CA ALA A 753 -29.08 15.62 -14.80
C ALA A 753 -29.35 16.44 -13.53
N LYS A 754 -30.15 15.91 -12.60
CA LYS A 754 -30.38 16.56 -11.30
C LYS A 754 -29.09 16.65 -10.47
N ALA A 755 -28.29 15.58 -10.42
CA ALA A 755 -27.02 15.60 -9.69
C ALA A 755 -26.04 16.67 -10.21
N LEU A 756 -26.02 16.91 -11.53
CA LEU A 756 -25.26 18.03 -12.13
C LEU A 756 -25.81 19.41 -11.75
N ASP A 757 -27.14 19.57 -11.66
CA ASP A 757 -27.79 20.84 -11.34
C ASP A 757 -27.57 21.22 -9.87
N ASP A 758 -27.87 20.28 -8.97
CA ASP A 758 -27.63 20.35 -7.52
C ASP A 758 -26.12 20.41 -7.16
N CYS A 759 -25.23 20.24 -8.15
CA CYS A 759 -23.77 20.22 -8.00
C CYS A 759 -23.30 19.22 -6.93
N LEU A 760 -23.94 18.04 -6.88
CA LEU A 760 -23.60 16.99 -5.94
C LEU A 760 -22.18 16.49 -6.19
N LEU A 761 -21.39 16.31 -5.12
CA LEU A 761 -20.06 15.71 -5.20
C LEU A 761 -20.11 14.20 -5.50
N ARG A 762 -21.22 13.53 -5.16
CA ARG A 762 -21.40 12.09 -5.33
C ARG A 762 -22.87 11.71 -5.59
N ILE A 763 -23.10 10.70 -6.43
CA ILE A 763 -24.39 10.01 -6.58
C ILE A 763 -24.36 8.74 -5.72
N PRO A 764 -25.34 8.52 -4.80
CA PRO A 764 -25.38 7.33 -3.97
C PRO A 764 -25.52 6.01 -4.77
N PRO A 765 -25.04 4.87 -4.24
CA PRO A 765 -25.25 3.56 -4.84
C PRO A 765 -26.73 3.27 -5.12
N ASN A 766 -27.01 2.57 -6.22
CA ASN A 766 -28.37 2.14 -6.63
C ASN A 766 -29.39 3.30 -6.77
N SER A 767 -28.94 4.49 -7.20
CA SER A 767 -29.79 5.61 -7.59
C SER A 767 -30.38 5.48 -9.01
N PHE A 768 -29.79 4.63 -9.85
CA PHE A 768 -30.27 4.30 -11.21
C PHE A 768 -31.00 2.94 -11.26
N SER A 769 -31.64 2.64 -12.39
CA SER A 769 -32.47 1.44 -12.58
C SER A 769 -31.69 0.13 -12.61
N LYS A 770 -30.38 0.16 -12.90
CA LYS A 770 -29.46 -0.97 -12.74
C LYS A 770 -28.59 -0.73 -11.50
N ALA A 771 -28.31 -1.80 -10.74
CA ALA A 771 -27.48 -1.70 -9.55
C ALA A 771 -26.08 -1.15 -9.87
N HIS A 772 -25.59 -0.23 -9.05
CA HIS A 772 -24.30 0.44 -9.23
C HIS A 772 -23.71 0.91 -7.89
N GLY A 773 -22.38 1.01 -7.84
CA GLY A 773 -21.65 1.58 -6.70
C GLY A 773 -21.82 3.09 -6.55
N MET A 774 -21.12 3.71 -5.61
CA MET A 774 -21.10 5.17 -5.47
C MET A 774 -20.39 5.79 -6.68
N ILE A 775 -20.93 6.87 -7.23
CA ILE A 775 -20.32 7.58 -8.37
C ILE A 775 -19.86 8.95 -7.89
N GLU A 776 -18.55 9.18 -7.89
CA GLU A 776 -17.99 10.51 -7.66
C GLU A 776 -18.26 11.40 -8.87
N MET A 777 -18.66 12.66 -8.63
CA MET A 777 -18.99 13.63 -9.66
C MET A 777 -17.91 14.71 -9.75
N PRO A 778 -17.61 15.26 -10.94
CA PRO A 778 -16.58 16.30 -11.06
C PRO A 778 -16.99 17.57 -10.33
N ASN A 779 -16.03 18.20 -9.66
CA ASN A 779 -16.19 19.47 -8.98
C ASN A 779 -15.07 20.44 -9.43
N PRO A 780 -15.39 21.52 -10.18
CA PRO A 780 -16.72 21.94 -10.62
C PRO A 780 -17.36 20.95 -11.63
N PRO A 781 -18.70 20.92 -11.76
CA PRO A 781 -19.38 20.06 -12.75
C PRO A 781 -18.94 20.36 -14.19
N PRO A 782 -18.86 19.35 -15.06
CA PRO A 782 -18.30 19.49 -16.40
C PRO A 782 -19.19 20.34 -17.32
N GLU A 783 -18.57 21.17 -18.16
CA GLU A 783 -19.29 21.93 -19.20
C GLU A 783 -19.82 21.03 -20.33
N LEU A 784 -19.07 19.98 -20.67
CA LEU A 784 -19.31 19.08 -21.80
C LEU A 784 -19.40 17.62 -21.35
N LEU A 785 -20.48 16.96 -21.77
CA LEU A 785 -20.78 15.56 -21.49
C LEU A 785 -20.81 14.76 -22.80
N ILE A 786 -20.19 13.59 -22.75
CA ILE A 786 -20.18 12.59 -23.82
C ILE A 786 -21.24 11.54 -23.51
N PHE A 787 -22.04 11.22 -24.53
CA PHE A 787 -22.94 10.08 -24.55
C PHE A 787 -22.47 9.10 -25.62
N GLU A 788 -22.31 7.84 -25.27
CA GLU A 788 -21.86 6.77 -26.17
C GLU A 788 -22.64 5.47 -25.88
N PRO A 789 -22.78 4.52 -26.83
CA PRO A 789 -23.32 3.20 -26.55
C PRO A 789 -22.53 2.52 -25.43
N PHE A 790 -23.22 1.91 -24.46
CA PHE A 790 -22.55 1.06 -23.49
C PHE A 790 -22.02 -0.19 -24.20
N VAL A 791 -20.71 -0.43 -24.12
CA VAL A 791 -20.07 -1.61 -24.71
C VAL A 791 -20.16 -2.77 -23.72
N GLU A 792 -20.98 -3.77 -24.03
CA GLU A 792 -21.03 -5.01 -23.25
C GLU A 792 -19.76 -5.83 -23.51
N THR A 793 -19.04 -6.14 -22.43
CA THR A 793 -17.83 -6.99 -22.43
C THR A 793 -18.12 -8.35 -21.80
N ASP A 794 -17.33 -9.35 -22.14
CA ASP A 794 -17.39 -10.65 -21.49
C ASP A 794 -17.00 -10.54 -20.00
N GLU A 795 -17.87 -11.05 -19.13
CA GLU A 795 -17.56 -11.15 -17.70
C GLU A 795 -16.50 -12.24 -17.48
N ILE A 796 -15.42 -11.85 -16.80
CA ILE A 796 -14.41 -12.75 -16.25
C ILE A 796 -14.60 -12.70 -14.74
N VAL A 797 -14.88 -13.85 -14.13
CA VAL A 797 -15.22 -14.00 -12.72
C VAL A 797 -14.40 -15.11 -12.11
N LEU A 798 -13.95 -14.93 -10.87
CA LEU A 798 -13.22 -15.96 -10.12
C LEU A 798 -14.23 -16.84 -9.38
N SER A 799 -14.10 -18.16 -9.51
CA SER A 799 -14.95 -19.10 -8.76
C SER A 799 -14.14 -19.87 -7.72
N SER A 800 -14.51 -19.69 -6.45
CA SER A 800 -14.15 -20.58 -5.35
C SER A 800 -15.22 -21.67 -5.23
N LYS A 801 -14.85 -22.92 -5.51
CA LYS A 801 -15.75 -24.08 -5.33
C LYS A 801 -15.21 -25.07 -4.30
N THR A 802 -15.63 -24.84 -3.06
CA THR A 802 -15.90 -25.86 -2.02
C THR A 802 -14.86 -26.96 -1.78
N VAL A 803 -14.05 -26.79 -0.73
CA VAL A 803 -13.65 -27.77 0.31
C VAL A 803 -12.87 -29.05 -0.11
N SER A 804 -12.88 -29.49 -1.37
CA SER A 804 -12.16 -30.71 -1.80
C SER A 804 -11.21 -30.54 -2.99
N ASP A 805 -11.30 -29.44 -3.74
CA ASP A 805 -10.34 -29.04 -4.77
C ASP A 805 -10.02 -27.55 -4.56
N ASN A 806 -8.82 -27.22 -4.07
CA ASN A 806 -8.46 -25.83 -3.73
C ASN A 806 -8.29 -24.89 -4.95
N THR A 807 -8.23 -25.43 -6.18
CA THR A 807 -7.92 -24.63 -7.38
C THR A 807 -8.97 -23.54 -7.64
N GLN A 808 -8.59 -22.27 -7.52
CA GLN A 808 -9.42 -21.17 -8.00
C GLN A 808 -9.55 -21.22 -9.52
N ARG A 809 -10.79 -21.30 -10.05
CA ARG A 809 -11.00 -21.36 -11.51
C ARG A 809 -11.56 -20.03 -12.02
N LEU A 810 -10.82 -19.42 -12.94
CA LEU A 810 -11.31 -18.36 -13.83
C LEU A 810 -12.48 -18.90 -14.65
N LEU A 811 -13.64 -18.26 -14.51
CA LEU A 811 -14.81 -18.45 -15.35
C LEU A 811 -14.91 -17.26 -16.30
N TRP A 812 -14.80 -17.52 -17.59
CA TRP A 812 -15.02 -16.54 -18.64
C TRP A 812 -16.36 -16.83 -19.33
N LYS A 813 -17.26 -15.84 -19.37
CA LYS A 813 -18.55 -15.93 -20.05
C LYS A 813 -18.42 -15.41 -21.48
N GLU A 814 -18.08 -16.30 -22.40
CA GLU A 814 -17.91 -16.00 -23.83
C GLU A 814 -19.25 -15.56 -24.47
N HIS A 815 -19.50 -14.25 -24.65
CA HIS A 815 -20.76 -13.74 -25.19
C HIS A 815 -20.57 -12.65 -26.26
N SER A 816 -19.86 -11.58 -25.91
CA SER A 816 -19.45 -10.46 -26.75
C SER A 816 -18.15 -10.71 -27.52
N ARG A 817 -17.23 -11.54 -26.97
CA ARG A 817 -15.83 -11.69 -27.41
C ARG A 817 -14.97 -10.42 -27.21
N TRP A 818 -15.44 -9.43 -26.47
CA TRP A 818 -14.70 -8.21 -26.11
C TRP A 818 -14.36 -8.21 -24.63
N VAL A 819 -13.12 -7.86 -24.29
CA VAL A 819 -12.65 -7.75 -22.90
C VAL A 819 -11.97 -6.38 -22.69
N GLU A 820 -12.11 -5.82 -21.48
CA GLU A 820 -11.43 -4.58 -21.09
C GLU A 820 -9.94 -4.88 -20.83
N VAL A 821 -9.07 -4.12 -21.50
CA VAL A 821 -7.61 -4.30 -21.48
C VAL A 821 -6.91 -2.95 -21.35
N THR A 822 -6.08 -2.84 -20.34
CA THR A 822 -5.18 -1.70 -20.11
C THR A 822 -3.79 -2.03 -20.63
N VAL A 823 -3.15 -1.10 -21.33
CA VAL A 823 -1.79 -1.27 -21.88
C VAL A 823 -0.95 -0.02 -21.66
N GLY A 824 0.13 -0.17 -20.91
CA GLY A 824 1.19 0.83 -20.81
C GLY A 824 2.01 0.89 -22.10
N VAL A 825 2.35 2.10 -22.54
CA VAL A 825 3.27 2.33 -23.65
C VAL A 825 4.44 3.17 -23.16
N ILE A 826 5.64 2.84 -23.63
CA ILE A 826 6.89 3.55 -23.32
C ILE A 826 7.75 3.73 -24.58
N GLY A 827 8.52 4.81 -24.66
CA GLY A 827 9.46 5.00 -25.77
C GLY A 827 9.64 6.46 -26.18
N LYS A 828 10.24 6.66 -27.35
CA LYS A 828 10.45 7.99 -27.95
C LYS A 828 9.31 8.30 -28.92
N TRP A 829 9.13 9.58 -29.25
CA TRP A 829 8.23 9.99 -30.32
C TRP A 829 8.52 9.22 -31.63
N GLY A 830 7.48 8.58 -32.19
CA GLY A 830 7.59 7.76 -33.40
C GLY A 830 8.16 6.35 -33.20
N SER A 831 8.55 5.98 -31.97
CA SER A 831 9.02 4.64 -31.59
C SER A 831 8.47 4.21 -30.23
N MET A 832 7.17 4.44 -29.99
CA MET A 832 6.47 3.94 -28.81
C MET A 832 6.28 2.42 -28.90
N HIS A 833 6.60 1.73 -27.81
CA HIS A 833 6.45 0.29 -27.63
C HIS A 833 5.42 -0.02 -26.54
N SER A 834 4.67 -1.10 -26.73
CA SER A 834 3.68 -1.57 -25.76
C SER A 834 4.30 -2.54 -24.76
N LEU A 835 3.98 -2.34 -23.48
CA LEU A 835 4.20 -3.35 -22.45
C LEU A 835 3.20 -4.50 -22.62
N SER A 836 3.39 -5.58 -21.87
CA SER A 836 2.48 -6.73 -21.81
C SER A 836 1.09 -6.28 -21.35
N PRO A 837 0.02 -6.48 -22.14
CA PRO A 837 -1.33 -6.05 -21.76
C PRO A 837 -1.83 -6.67 -20.45
N SER A 838 -2.79 -6.02 -19.79
CA SER A 838 -3.44 -6.52 -18.57
C SER A 838 -4.96 -6.57 -18.72
N ILE A 839 -5.58 -7.68 -18.30
CA ILE A 839 -7.03 -7.74 -18.07
C ILE A 839 -7.30 -7.48 -16.59
N THR A 840 -8.22 -6.56 -16.32
CA THR A 840 -8.75 -6.28 -14.98
C THR A 840 -9.97 -7.17 -14.71
N VAL A 841 -9.87 -8.08 -13.74
CA VAL A 841 -10.98 -8.92 -13.30
C VAL A 841 -11.83 -8.18 -12.27
N LYS A 842 -13.13 -8.01 -12.54
CA LYS A 842 -14.06 -7.31 -11.65
C LYS A 842 -14.50 -8.22 -10.51
N GLU A 843 -14.50 -7.72 -9.27
CA GLU A 843 -15.04 -8.46 -8.12
C GLU A 843 -16.57 -8.31 -8.02
N THR A 844 -17.12 -7.11 -8.21
CA THR A 844 -18.56 -6.85 -8.37
C THR A 844 -18.83 -5.59 -9.21
N GLY A 845 -19.91 -5.57 -10.01
CA GLY A 845 -20.42 -4.37 -10.68
C GLY A 845 -20.07 -4.19 -12.17
N ASP A 846 -20.78 -3.27 -12.84
CA ASP A 846 -20.63 -2.97 -14.28
C ASP A 846 -19.40 -2.09 -14.60
N ILE A 847 -19.18 -1.04 -13.80
CA ILE A 847 -18.18 0.02 -13.99
C ILE A 847 -17.27 0.04 -12.76
N LEU A 848 -15.95 0.07 -12.99
CA LEU A 848 -14.95 0.21 -11.93
C LEU A 848 -15.02 1.60 -11.29
N SER A 849 -15.18 1.68 -9.97
CA SER A 849 -15.15 2.93 -9.22
C SER A 849 -13.77 3.62 -9.24
N LEU A 850 -13.69 4.86 -8.77
CA LEU A 850 -12.42 5.59 -8.70
C LEU A 850 -11.54 5.02 -7.58
N GLU A 851 -12.14 4.65 -6.45
CA GLU A 851 -11.48 3.82 -5.44
C GLU A 851 -10.95 2.51 -6.04
N GLU A 852 -11.75 1.81 -6.87
CA GLU A 852 -11.34 0.52 -7.45
C GLU A 852 -10.18 0.60 -8.46
N LYS A 853 -10.10 1.68 -9.25
CA LYS A 853 -9.02 1.83 -10.25
C LYS A 853 -7.70 2.34 -9.67
N PHE A 854 -7.72 3.01 -8.51
CA PHE A 854 -6.56 3.78 -8.01
C PHE A 854 -6.10 3.44 -6.59
N GLN A 855 -6.96 2.83 -5.76
CA GLN A 855 -6.50 2.23 -4.50
C GLN A 855 -6.02 0.80 -4.79
N GLY A 856 -4.84 0.44 -4.28
CA GLY A 856 -4.43 -0.97 -4.26
C GLY A 856 -5.38 -1.73 -3.36
N GLY A 857 -6.33 -2.47 -3.93
CA GLY A 857 -7.47 -2.94 -3.13
C GLY A 857 -8.54 -3.76 -3.84
N THR A 858 -8.74 -3.63 -5.15
CA THR A 858 -9.84 -4.35 -5.83
C THR A 858 -9.45 -4.87 -7.21
N GLY A 859 -9.84 -6.10 -7.50
CA GLY A 859 -9.67 -6.71 -8.82
C GLY A 859 -8.30 -7.32 -9.06
N ILE A 860 -8.30 -8.47 -9.74
CA ILE A 860 -7.10 -9.23 -10.11
C ILE A 860 -6.60 -8.74 -11.46
N ASN A 861 -5.32 -8.35 -11.53
CA ASN A 861 -4.67 -7.89 -12.75
C ASN A 861 -3.94 -9.05 -13.43
N LEU A 862 -4.60 -9.67 -14.41
CA LEU A 862 -4.05 -10.78 -15.20
C LEU A 862 -3.08 -10.26 -16.26
N THR A 863 -1.78 -10.42 -15.99
CA THR A 863 -0.69 -9.83 -16.78
C THR A 863 0.43 -10.85 -17.01
N PRO A 864 0.75 -11.24 -18.26
CA PRO A 864 -0.04 -11.00 -19.47
C PRO A 864 -1.43 -11.70 -19.38
N PRO A 865 -2.36 -11.44 -20.32
CA PRO A 865 -3.66 -12.09 -20.32
C PRO A 865 -3.50 -13.61 -20.52
N PRO A 866 -4.31 -14.47 -19.87
CA PRO A 866 -4.20 -15.91 -20.03
C PRO A 866 -4.47 -16.32 -21.48
N VAL A 867 -3.68 -17.28 -22.00
CA VAL A 867 -3.82 -17.80 -23.38
C VAL A 867 -5.18 -18.45 -23.63
N SER A 868 -5.89 -18.85 -22.56
CA SER A 868 -7.27 -19.34 -22.60
C SER A 868 -8.32 -18.25 -22.86
N ILE A 869 -7.95 -16.96 -22.73
CA ILE A 869 -8.82 -15.82 -22.99
C ILE A 869 -8.36 -15.12 -24.27
N ILE A 870 -7.11 -14.66 -24.34
CA ILE A 870 -6.55 -14.01 -25.53
C ILE A 870 -5.41 -14.86 -26.08
N SER A 871 -5.52 -15.30 -27.33
CA SER A 871 -4.45 -16.05 -27.99
C SER A 871 -3.19 -15.19 -28.18
N ASN A 872 -1.99 -15.80 -28.17
CA ASN A 872 -0.73 -15.09 -28.39
C ASN A 872 -0.71 -14.29 -29.71
N GLU A 873 -1.43 -14.75 -30.73
CA GLU A 873 -1.54 -14.06 -32.03
C GLU A 873 -2.45 -12.83 -31.94
N ALA A 874 -3.62 -12.93 -31.29
CA ALA A 874 -4.50 -11.80 -31.03
C ALA A 874 -3.84 -10.77 -30.09
N LEU A 875 -3.11 -11.24 -29.08
CA LEU A 875 -2.34 -10.39 -28.16
C LEU A 875 -1.22 -9.63 -28.90
N GLY A 876 -0.49 -10.30 -29.81
CA GLY A 876 0.51 -9.66 -30.66
C GLY A 876 -0.08 -8.60 -31.60
N ARG A 877 -1.25 -8.88 -32.20
CA ARG A 877 -1.99 -7.88 -32.99
C ARG A 877 -2.48 -6.70 -32.16
N CYS A 878 -2.94 -6.95 -30.93
CA CYS A 878 -3.32 -5.91 -29.98
C CYS A 878 -2.13 -4.99 -29.69
N LYS A 879 -0.98 -5.55 -29.27
CA LYS A 879 0.28 -4.79 -29.03
C LYS A 879 0.64 -3.87 -30.22
N GLN A 880 0.65 -4.41 -31.44
CA GLN A 880 0.92 -3.63 -32.66
C GLN A 880 -0.07 -2.48 -32.91
N ARG A 881 -1.36 -2.68 -32.58
CA ARG A 881 -2.40 -1.65 -32.73
C ARG A 881 -2.29 -0.57 -31.66
N ILE A 882 -2.00 -0.92 -30.41
CA ILE A 882 -1.70 0.02 -29.32
C ILE A 882 -0.48 0.88 -29.68
N GLU A 883 0.59 0.29 -30.23
CA GLU A 883 1.77 1.02 -30.70
C GLU A 883 1.42 1.97 -31.85
N LEU A 884 0.60 1.53 -32.81
CA LEU A 884 0.09 2.39 -33.88
C LEU A 884 -0.72 3.57 -33.35
N ILE A 885 -1.59 3.37 -32.35
CA ILE A 885 -2.34 4.44 -31.67
C ILE A 885 -1.37 5.43 -31.02
N ALA A 886 -0.44 4.94 -30.20
CA ALA A 886 0.50 5.78 -29.45
C ALA A 886 1.34 6.67 -30.37
N ASN A 887 1.88 6.10 -31.45
CA ASN A 887 2.66 6.84 -32.43
C ASN A 887 1.79 7.82 -33.26
N THR A 888 0.53 7.49 -33.54
CA THR A 888 -0.41 8.38 -34.25
C THR A 888 -0.81 9.60 -33.41
N LEU A 889 -1.00 9.41 -32.10
CA LEU A 889 -1.29 10.49 -31.14
C LEU A 889 -0.04 11.28 -30.72
N GLN A 890 1.13 10.96 -31.28
CA GLN A 890 2.41 11.61 -30.97
C GLN A 890 2.78 11.49 -29.48
N LEU A 891 2.48 10.35 -28.86
CA LEU A 891 2.92 10.04 -27.50
C LEU A 891 4.44 9.81 -27.47
N GLU A 892 5.04 10.10 -26.32
CA GLU A 892 6.46 9.94 -26.01
C GLU A 892 6.65 9.83 -24.48
N GLY A 893 7.79 9.31 -24.05
CA GLY A 893 8.05 9.00 -22.65
C GLY A 893 7.24 7.78 -22.22
N PHE A 894 6.04 8.03 -21.68
CA PHE A 894 5.11 6.99 -21.22
C PHE A 894 3.65 7.45 -21.31
N SER A 895 2.72 6.50 -21.41
CA SER A 895 1.27 6.72 -21.28
C SER A 895 0.56 5.39 -20.95
N ARG A 896 -0.71 5.47 -20.55
CA ARG A 896 -1.59 4.29 -20.40
C ARG A 896 -2.74 4.40 -21.40
N ILE A 897 -2.97 3.35 -22.18
CA ILE A 897 -4.05 3.28 -23.16
C ILE A 897 -5.04 2.22 -22.68
N ASP A 898 -6.30 2.64 -22.50
CA ASP A 898 -7.38 1.78 -22.02
C ASP A 898 -8.32 1.46 -23.20
N THR A 899 -8.56 0.17 -23.44
CA THR A 899 -9.24 -0.33 -24.64
C THR A 899 -10.17 -1.49 -24.33
N PHE A 900 -11.17 -1.71 -25.17
CA PHE A 900 -11.76 -3.03 -25.33
C PHE A 900 -11.01 -3.77 -26.44
N VAL A 901 -10.68 -5.04 -26.23
CA VAL A 901 -9.96 -5.88 -27.19
C VAL A 901 -10.85 -7.05 -27.60
N ASN A 902 -10.98 -7.28 -28.90
CA ASN A 902 -11.60 -8.52 -29.39
C ASN A 902 -10.61 -9.68 -29.23
N VAL A 903 -11.01 -10.71 -28.50
CA VAL A 903 -10.11 -11.81 -28.10
C VAL A 903 -9.59 -12.67 -29.27
N ASP A 904 -10.30 -12.66 -30.40
CA ASP A 904 -10.00 -13.48 -31.58
C ASP A 904 -9.20 -12.67 -32.63
N SER A 905 -9.72 -11.50 -33.02
CA SER A 905 -9.09 -10.64 -34.03
C SER A 905 -7.97 -9.76 -33.47
N GLY A 906 -7.93 -9.57 -32.14
CA GLY A 906 -7.05 -8.60 -31.48
C GLY A 906 -7.35 -7.14 -31.84
N GLU A 907 -8.50 -6.85 -32.44
CA GLU A 907 -8.93 -5.49 -32.76
C GLU A 907 -9.16 -4.71 -31.48
N VAL A 908 -8.85 -3.41 -31.51
CA VAL A 908 -8.87 -2.55 -30.33
C VAL A 908 -9.92 -1.45 -30.52
N LEU A 909 -10.75 -1.24 -29.51
CA LEU A 909 -11.75 -0.19 -29.45
C LEU A 909 -11.36 0.76 -28.32
N ILE A 910 -10.95 1.98 -28.67
CA ILE A 910 -10.39 2.94 -27.71
C ILE A 910 -11.45 3.43 -26.73
N ILE A 911 -11.12 3.35 -25.43
CA ILE A 911 -11.87 3.95 -24.33
C ILE A 911 -11.29 5.34 -24.04
N GLU A 912 -10.00 5.41 -23.72
CA GLU A 912 -9.26 6.64 -23.43
C GLU A 912 -7.72 6.45 -23.48
N VAL A 913 -6.99 7.56 -23.42
CA VAL A 913 -5.53 7.62 -23.34
C VAL A 913 -5.16 8.57 -22.20
N ASN A 914 -4.42 8.07 -21.23
CA ASN A 914 -3.99 8.80 -20.04
C ASN A 914 -2.50 9.12 -20.18
N THR A 915 -2.16 10.42 -20.15
CA THR A 915 -0.81 10.89 -20.52
C THR A 915 0.12 11.02 -19.34
N VAL A 916 -0.43 11.21 -18.13
CA VAL A 916 0.28 11.04 -16.86
C VAL A 916 -0.48 10.01 -16.02
N PRO A 917 -0.42 8.71 -16.37
CA PRO A 917 -1.14 7.68 -15.63
C PRO A 917 -0.64 7.53 -14.18
N GLY A 918 -1.52 7.04 -13.30
CA GLY A 918 -1.18 6.72 -11.91
C GLY A 918 0.05 5.82 -11.75
N MET A 919 1.00 6.24 -10.92
CA MET A 919 2.29 5.58 -10.66
C MET A 919 2.43 5.12 -9.20
N THR A 920 1.32 4.74 -8.56
CA THR A 920 1.31 4.18 -7.20
C THR A 920 2.08 2.84 -7.13
N PRO A 921 2.51 2.38 -5.95
CA PRO A 921 3.30 1.14 -5.81
C PRO A 921 2.63 -0.15 -6.32
N SER A 922 1.31 -0.16 -6.57
CA SER A 922 0.54 -1.27 -7.14
C SER A 922 -0.05 -0.95 -8.52
N THR A 923 0.46 0.08 -9.20
CA THR A 923 -0.03 0.44 -10.55
C THR A 923 0.17 -0.72 -11.53
N VAL A 924 -0.81 -0.88 -12.42
CA VAL A 924 -0.76 -1.87 -13.51
C VAL A 924 0.51 -1.73 -14.36
N LEU A 925 1.06 -0.52 -14.53
CA LEU A 925 2.30 -0.31 -15.28
C LEU A 925 3.50 -1.08 -14.70
N ILE A 926 3.58 -1.20 -13.37
CA ILE A 926 4.63 -1.98 -12.70
C ILE A 926 4.39 -3.48 -12.88
N HIS A 927 3.13 -3.94 -12.85
CA HIS A 927 2.81 -5.33 -13.15
C HIS A 927 3.22 -5.71 -14.58
N GLN A 928 2.99 -4.80 -15.53
CA GLN A 928 3.34 -4.99 -16.94
C GLN A 928 4.85 -4.97 -17.15
N ALA A 929 5.56 -4.02 -16.53
CA ALA A 929 7.02 -3.95 -16.54
C ALA A 929 7.69 -5.20 -15.93
N LEU A 930 7.14 -5.75 -14.84
CA LEU A 930 7.60 -6.99 -14.22
C LEU A 930 7.27 -8.26 -15.03
N ALA A 931 6.26 -8.20 -15.91
CA ALA A 931 5.89 -9.30 -16.80
C ALA A 931 6.78 -9.40 -18.06
N GLU A 932 7.49 -8.32 -18.43
CA GLU A 932 8.46 -8.32 -19.53
C GLU A 932 9.61 -9.30 -19.30
N GLN A 933 10.39 -9.59 -20.35
CA GLN A 933 11.51 -10.52 -20.31
C GLN A 933 12.78 -9.86 -20.87
N PRO A 934 13.78 -9.52 -20.03
CA PRO A 934 13.80 -9.69 -18.57
C PRO A 934 12.83 -8.74 -17.83
N PRO A 935 12.38 -9.08 -16.60
CA PRO A 935 11.53 -8.21 -15.77
C PRO A 935 12.17 -6.85 -15.48
N VAL A 936 11.38 -5.78 -15.61
CA VAL A 936 11.79 -4.41 -15.31
C VAL A 936 11.21 -3.97 -13.97
N TYR A 937 12.06 -3.94 -12.94
CA TYR A 937 11.69 -3.54 -11.58
C TYR A 937 11.46 -2.02 -11.46
N PRO A 938 10.67 -1.54 -10.47
CA PRO A 938 10.27 -0.14 -10.32
C PRO A 938 11.41 0.89 -10.43
N HIS A 939 12.54 0.67 -9.74
CA HIS A 939 13.70 1.57 -9.82
C HIS A 939 14.24 1.74 -11.24
N ARG A 940 14.31 0.65 -12.03
CA ARG A 940 14.70 0.72 -13.46
C ARG A 940 13.59 1.26 -14.34
N PHE A 941 12.33 0.97 -14.03
CA PHE A 941 11.19 1.51 -14.76
C PHE A 941 11.18 3.04 -14.71
N PHE A 942 11.14 3.63 -13.50
CA PHE A 942 11.13 5.08 -13.34
C PHE A 942 12.40 5.75 -13.86
N ARG A 943 13.57 5.11 -13.71
CA ARG A 943 14.81 5.60 -14.33
C ARG A 943 14.72 5.65 -15.85
N THR A 944 14.15 4.63 -16.49
CA THR A 944 13.94 4.60 -17.94
C THR A 944 13.03 5.73 -18.40
N LEU A 945 11.94 6.01 -17.66
CA LEU A 945 11.04 7.14 -17.96
C LEU A 945 11.76 8.49 -17.85
N LEU A 946 12.62 8.66 -16.85
CA LEU A 946 13.43 9.86 -16.66
C LEU A 946 14.52 10.01 -17.75
N ASP A 947 15.13 8.92 -18.19
CA ASP A 947 16.15 8.96 -19.26
C ASP A 947 15.53 9.29 -20.62
N LEU A 948 14.34 8.76 -20.95
CA LEU A 948 13.59 9.13 -22.16
C LEU A 948 13.34 10.65 -22.26
N ALA A 949 13.16 11.35 -21.14
CA ALA A 949 13.01 12.81 -21.13
C ALA A 949 14.27 13.58 -21.61
N THR A 950 15.47 12.98 -21.52
CA THR A 950 16.70 13.58 -22.09
C THR A 950 16.81 13.44 -23.60
N GLU A 951 16.02 12.54 -24.17
CA GLU A 951 16.04 12.21 -25.59
C GLU A 951 14.93 12.94 -26.36
N ARG A 952 14.15 13.77 -25.64
CA ARG A 952 13.14 14.70 -26.16
C ARG A 952 13.83 15.73 -27.07
N VAL A 953 13.36 15.84 -28.32
CA VAL A 953 13.85 16.84 -29.27
C VAL A 953 13.07 18.13 -29.03
N VAL A 954 13.75 19.13 -28.44
CA VAL A 954 13.23 20.49 -28.18
C VAL A 954 13.30 21.35 -29.45
#